data_AF-E9DSE3-F1
#
_entry.id   AF-E9DSE3-F1
#
_cell.length_a   1.000
_cell.length_b   1.000
_cell.length_c   1.000
_cell.angle_alpha   90.00
_cell.angle_beta   90.00
_cell.angle_gamma   90.00
#
_symmetry.space_group_name_H-M   'P 1'
#
loop_
_entity.id
_entity.type
_entity.pdbx_description
1 polymer ?
#
loop_
_entity_poly.entity_id
_entity_poly.type
_entity_poly.pdbx_seq_one_letter_code
_entity_poly.pdbx_strand_id
1 'polypeptide(L)'
;MDRSSPQPLTSEPRPKLPEDKKPAVIGLYGLPGSGKSFLLKELRKHLNHCEYEFYEGSEMISSLAPGGLEGFQKLDEAMANYWRAQAIDQIAHESRQSGKTAIVTGHFMFRTKGHYKAVYTSNDMATYAHIIYLNISAKTLYSQRQEDTNRVRQFLSMQDLETWQRTEMEELSRLCQEHGILFSRLAEQPDNQLFTALRLIQFSHRVSTVPNMVRVDARIGEILSGQNNLQTMLVVDADKTISTEDTGKTFWNARGSLEKLFGGPLGYSEAAFLQAVLLYEEAADEEEFERMCDSVASRTRIHAEFKALFEMMATEDHVGAVVVTCGIRRVWEKVLEREGLSQTVKVIGGARISDDMVVTAEVKAQIVSRLQRRENLRVWAIGDSPLDLPMLEAADEAIVVTGEEQNRSRSMDNALLEAIEARGLRVRQVLLPSNVSPRLTDAVLAQIRLTDEEFLDAIFSRRRRLHPNVWHATGGNAAKLLMSPTRDAMVAGPTLRKAHASVGLYLAWGFLSELLGVEEYPMQHVQGHQVMGHRLRHERETTIVALMRGGEPLALGLNEALPLAMFVHATSPDDIQRDHIENQKTVVLVDSVVNSGKTLIEFIERTRNLRKDIRIVVVAGVVQTDAVMQEHALAGAIEQHGVHIGALRLSENKFTGFKDAFAKRKIELSSLDSRKLIADARLMKLAPKTDGKGAEKCPPLSYLFEAWDGEDCKHANVVVTVEVTADNKRSLKEYSDRILECFGEGRRDKKEKKKGASKFLSSRRGVRSTFRRVFLRAAWT
;
A
#
# COMPACT_ATOMS: atom_id res chain seq x y z
N MET A 1 67.92 0.21 12.10
CA MET A 1 67.74 -0.98 11.25
C MET A 1 66.26 -1.28 11.18
N ASP A 2 65.79 -1.39 9.94
CA ASP A 2 64.49 -1.77 9.38
C ASP A 2 63.30 -2.30 10.24
N ARG A 3 62.11 -1.83 9.79
CA ARG A 3 60.78 -2.48 9.67
C ARG A 3 59.92 -2.78 10.93
N SER A 4 58.82 -2.02 11.05
CA SER A 4 57.46 -2.57 11.08
C SER A 4 56.39 -1.46 10.97
N SER A 5 55.59 -1.51 9.90
CA SER A 5 54.38 -0.70 9.70
C SER A 5 53.24 -1.18 10.61
N PRO A 6 52.38 -0.31 11.18
CA PRO A 6 51.07 -0.71 11.69
C PRO A 6 50.01 -0.62 10.57
N GLN A 7 49.21 -1.66 10.43
CA GLN A 7 48.05 -1.75 9.52
C GLN A 7 46.95 -0.73 9.89
N PRO A 8 46.14 -0.27 8.92
CA PRO A 8 44.99 0.58 9.17
C PRO A 8 43.82 -0.24 9.75
N LEU A 9 43.30 0.19 10.89
CA LEU A 9 42.06 -0.30 11.48
C LEU A 9 40.89 -0.11 10.50
N THR A 10 40.31 -1.23 10.08
CA THR A 10 39.05 -1.31 9.33
C THR A 10 37.92 -0.65 10.13
N SER A 11 37.36 0.44 9.61
CA SER A 11 36.20 1.10 10.18
C SER A 11 34.94 0.26 9.92
N GLU A 12 34.35 -0.31 10.96
CA GLU A 12 32.97 -0.79 10.90
C GLU A 12 32.02 0.37 10.55
N PRO A 13 30.97 0.13 9.73
CA PRO A 13 30.03 1.17 9.37
C PRO A 13 29.22 1.56 10.60
N ARG A 14 29.47 2.77 11.12
CA ARG A 14 28.62 3.37 12.14
C ARG A 14 27.18 3.46 11.60
N PRO A 15 26.16 3.19 12.43
CA PRO A 15 24.77 3.41 12.02
C PRO A 15 24.61 4.86 11.58
N LYS A 16 24.06 5.07 10.38
CA LYS A 16 23.72 6.40 9.87
C LYS A 16 22.75 7.05 10.87
N LEU A 17 23.22 8.09 11.55
CA LEU A 17 22.36 9.03 12.25
C LEU A 17 21.40 9.65 11.22
N PRO A 18 20.15 9.96 11.61
CA PRO A 18 19.21 10.67 10.74
C PRO A 18 19.85 12.00 10.31
N GLU A 19 19.65 12.39 9.04
CA GLU A 19 20.22 13.62 8.46
C GLU A 19 20.06 14.81 9.43
N ASP A 20 21.20 15.39 9.84
CA ASP A 20 21.26 16.57 10.70
C ASP A 20 20.46 17.71 10.05
N LYS A 21 19.26 17.97 10.57
CA LYS A 21 18.44 19.11 10.14
C LYS A 21 19.18 20.41 10.49
N LYS A 22 19.79 21.03 9.49
CA LYS A 22 20.44 22.34 9.60
C LYS A 22 19.36 23.42 9.83
N PRO A 23 19.41 24.18 10.94
CA PRO A 23 18.49 25.30 11.15
C PRO A 23 18.65 26.35 10.03
N ALA A 24 17.55 27.03 9.70
CA ALA A 24 17.54 28.01 8.61
C ALA A 24 18.45 29.21 8.94
N VAL A 25 19.21 29.68 7.95
CA VAL A 25 19.89 30.98 7.99
C VAL A 25 19.24 31.89 6.95
N ILE A 26 18.64 32.99 7.40
CA ILE A 26 17.86 33.93 6.59
C ILE A 26 18.64 35.23 6.42
N GLY A 27 18.89 35.63 5.19
CA GLY A 27 19.57 36.88 4.86
C GLY A 27 18.59 38.04 4.66
N LEU A 28 18.82 39.18 5.32
CA LEU A 28 18.18 40.45 5.04
C LEU A 28 19.12 41.31 4.18
N TYR A 29 18.76 41.49 2.92
CA TYR A 29 19.58 42.18 1.91
C TYR A 29 18.90 43.44 1.40
N GLY A 30 19.65 44.31 0.73
CA GLY A 30 19.15 45.57 0.21
C GLY A 30 20.24 46.64 0.19
N LEU A 31 20.01 47.71 -0.58
CA LEU A 31 20.99 48.77 -0.73
C LEU A 31 21.32 49.46 0.61
N PRO A 32 22.53 50.03 0.77
CA PRO A 32 22.84 50.83 1.94
C PRO A 32 21.85 52.00 2.07
N GLY A 33 21.13 52.05 3.20
CA GLY A 33 20.10 53.05 3.46
C GLY A 33 18.69 52.43 3.55
N SER A 34 18.50 51.21 3.05
CA SER A 34 17.19 50.53 3.00
C SER A 34 16.54 50.16 4.33
N GLY A 35 17.16 50.46 5.48
CA GLY A 35 16.61 50.11 6.78
C GLY A 35 16.87 48.68 7.30
N LYS A 36 17.80 47.91 6.71
CA LYS A 36 18.13 46.53 7.16
C LYS A 36 18.32 46.38 8.69
N SER A 37 19.23 47.15 9.29
CA SER A 37 19.49 47.09 10.74
C SER A 37 18.28 47.55 11.57
N PHE A 38 17.47 48.47 11.04
CA PHE A 38 16.23 48.89 11.68
C PHE A 38 15.21 47.74 11.68
N LEU A 39 14.97 47.11 10.53
CA LEU A 39 14.09 45.96 10.41
C LEU A 39 14.56 44.79 11.30
N LEU A 40 15.86 44.51 11.34
CA LEU A 40 16.42 43.47 12.22
C LEU A 40 16.09 43.76 13.70
N LYS A 41 16.22 45.01 14.14
CA LYS A 41 15.88 45.42 15.51
C LYS A 41 14.37 45.31 15.79
N GLU A 42 13.52 45.65 14.84
CA GLU A 42 12.07 45.48 15.00
C GLU A 42 11.65 44.01 15.03
N LEU A 43 12.22 43.18 14.16
CA LEU A 43 12.01 41.72 14.17
C LEU A 43 12.43 41.10 15.51
N ARG A 44 13.56 41.55 16.06
CA ARG A 44 14.07 41.10 17.37
C ARG A 44 13.07 41.35 18.51
N LYS A 45 12.20 42.36 18.41
CA LYS A 45 11.17 42.64 19.43
C LYS A 45 9.95 41.73 19.34
N HIS A 46 9.66 41.17 18.16
CA HIS A 46 8.42 40.45 17.87
C HIS A 46 8.59 38.93 17.75
N LEU A 47 9.81 38.46 17.45
CA LEU A 47 10.11 37.04 17.29
C LEU A 47 10.63 36.42 18.60
N ASN A 48 10.31 35.14 18.80
CA ASN A 48 10.67 34.39 19.99
C ASN A 48 12.18 34.09 20.07
N HIS A 49 12.87 34.59 21.10
CA HIS A 49 14.30 34.35 21.30
C HIS A 49 14.70 32.89 21.57
N CYS A 50 13.72 32.02 21.87
CA CYS A 50 13.95 30.58 21.96
C CYS A 50 14.09 29.92 20.59
N GLU A 51 13.55 30.52 19.52
CA GLU A 51 13.51 29.96 18.16
C GLU A 51 14.40 30.73 17.17
N TYR A 52 14.72 32.00 17.47
CA TYR A 52 15.41 32.90 16.56
C TYR A 52 16.64 33.58 17.18
N GLU A 53 17.68 33.75 16.36
CA GLU A 53 18.92 34.49 16.67
C GLU A 53 19.16 35.58 15.61
N PHE A 54 19.80 36.68 16.02
CA PHE A 54 19.88 37.90 15.23
C PHE A 54 21.31 38.37 15.12
N TYR A 55 21.77 38.60 13.89
CA TYR A 55 23.16 38.95 13.58
C TYR A 55 23.24 40.16 12.65
N GLU A 56 24.05 41.15 13.03
CA GLU A 56 24.53 42.14 12.08
C GLU A 56 25.81 41.62 11.42
N GLY A 57 25.78 41.35 10.11
CA GLY A 57 26.91 40.72 9.41
C GLY A 57 28.21 41.53 9.53
N SER A 58 28.12 42.87 9.52
CA SER A 58 29.27 43.74 9.76
C SER A 58 29.84 43.65 11.18
N GLU A 59 28.99 43.43 12.19
CA GLU A 59 29.44 43.25 13.57
C GLU A 59 30.14 41.91 13.75
N MET A 60 29.62 40.85 13.13
CA MET A 60 30.27 39.52 13.13
C MET A 60 31.63 39.55 12.42
N ILE A 61 31.75 40.25 11.29
CA ILE A 61 33.06 40.44 10.65
C ILE A 61 33.99 41.24 11.58
N SER A 62 33.47 42.29 12.23
CA SER A 62 34.28 43.12 13.13
C SER A 62 34.75 42.39 14.38
N SER A 63 34.03 41.37 14.87
CA SER A 63 34.46 40.59 16.03
C SER A 63 35.56 39.58 15.69
N LEU A 64 35.61 39.12 14.43
CA LEU A 64 36.57 38.11 13.96
C LEU A 64 37.82 38.71 13.31
N ALA A 65 37.67 39.81 12.54
CA ALA A 65 38.76 40.37 11.76
C ALA A 65 39.78 41.14 12.64
N PRO A 66 41.09 40.97 12.40
CA PRO A 66 42.13 41.72 13.11
C PRO A 66 41.95 43.23 12.94
N GLY A 67 41.93 43.97 14.06
CA GLY A 67 41.72 45.42 14.05
C GLY A 67 40.27 45.86 13.80
N GLY A 68 39.31 44.94 13.94
CA GLY A 68 37.88 45.22 13.80
C GLY A 68 37.48 45.63 12.38
N LEU A 69 36.35 46.32 12.24
CA LEU A 69 35.83 46.74 10.93
C LEU A 69 36.79 47.67 10.16
N GLU A 70 37.52 48.56 10.86
CA GLU A 70 38.50 49.44 10.23
C GLU A 70 39.72 48.67 9.71
N GLY A 71 40.16 47.65 10.45
CA GLY A 71 41.20 46.73 10.00
C GLY A 71 40.74 45.95 8.78
N PHE A 72 39.52 45.41 8.82
CA PHE A 72 38.90 44.68 7.72
C PHE A 72 38.84 45.48 6.41
N GLN A 73 38.43 46.76 6.48
CA GLN A 73 38.32 47.63 5.30
C GLN A 73 39.66 47.91 4.60
N LYS A 74 40.79 47.69 5.28
CA LYS A 74 42.15 47.88 4.73
C LYS A 74 42.74 46.61 4.13
N LEU A 75 42.07 45.47 4.30
CA LEU A 75 42.53 44.19 3.79
C LEU A 75 42.41 44.13 2.26
N ASP A 76 43.26 43.29 1.66
CA ASP A 76 43.06 42.89 0.27
C ASP A 76 41.80 42.01 0.11
N GLU A 77 41.42 41.77 -1.14
CA GLU A 77 40.21 41.03 -1.45
C GLU A 77 40.24 39.56 -0.98
N ALA A 78 41.40 38.91 -1.07
CA ALA A 78 41.53 37.51 -0.67
C ALA A 78 41.31 37.35 0.84
N MET A 79 41.93 38.22 1.63
CA MET A 79 41.78 38.21 3.09
C MET A 79 40.40 38.72 3.53
N ALA A 80 39.83 39.71 2.84
CA ALA A 80 38.45 40.15 3.09
C ALA A 80 37.45 39.02 2.83
N ASN A 81 37.62 38.25 1.76
CA ASN A 81 36.78 37.08 1.47
C ASN A 81 36.98 35.96 2.49
N TYR A 82 38.20 35.73 2.96
CA TYR A 82 38.47 34.78 4.05
C TYR A 82 37.65 35.14 5.30
N TRP A 83 37.70 36.38 5.76
CA TRP A 83 36.96 36.79 6.96
C TRP A 83 35.43 36.82 6.77
N ARG A 84 34.93 37.13 5.56
CA ARG A 84 33.50 36.97 5.24
C ARG A 84 33.06 35.51 5.36
N ALA A 85 33.84 34.59 4.80
CA ALA A 85 33.56 33.15 4.88
C ALA A 85 33.57 32.67 6.34
N GLN A 86 34.55 33.10 7.15
CA GLN A 86 34.60 32.78 8.57
C GLN A 86 33.40 33.33 9.35
N ALA A 87 32.94 34.55 9.03
CA ALA A 87 31.79 35.15 9.69
C ALA A 87 30.50 34.36 9.44
N ILE A 88 30.22 33.99 8.20
CA ILE A 88 29.00 33.22 7.88
C ILE A 88 29.09 31.78 8.39
N ASP A 89 30.28 31.17 8.38
CA ASP A 89 30.52 29.85 8.99
C ASP A 89 30.27 29.86 10.50
N GLN A 90 30.74 30.91 11.20
CA GLN A 90 30.50 31.08 12.63
C GLN A 90 29.01 31.21 12.93
N ILE A 91 28.28 32.02 12.16
CA ILE A 91 26.82 32.16 12.31
C ILE A 91 26.12 30.81 12.07
N ALA A 92 26.49 30.11 11.01
CA ALA A 92 25.92 28.79 10.71
C ALA A 92 26.24 27.76 11.81
N HIS A 93 27.43 27.85 12.41
CA HIS A 93 27.84 26.99 13.51
C HIS A 93 27.04 27.28 14.78
N GLU A 94 26.92 28.54 15.19
CA GLU A 94 26.13 28.96 16.35
C GLU A 94 24.66 28.58 16.20
N SER A 95 24.07 28.83 15.03
CA SER A 95 22.70 28.46 14.70
C SER A 95 22.46 26.95 14.80
N ARG A 96 23.41 26.13 14.32
CA ARG A 96 23.35 24.66 14.47
C ARG A 96 23.47 24.21 15.93
N GLN A 97 24.35 24.84 16.70
CA GLN A 97 24.53 24.51 18.12
C GLN A 97 23.29 24.87 18.96
N SER A 98 22.69 26.03 18.68
CA SER A 98 21.51 26.51 19.39
C SER A 98 20.21 25.84 18.91
N GLY A 99 20.21 25.31 17.70
CA GLY A 99 19.02 24.78 17.02
C GLY A 99 18.08 25.89 16.51
N LYS A 100 18.49 27.15 16.56
CA LYS A 100 17.65 28.32 16.25
C LYS A 100 17.86 28.82 14.84
N THR A 101 16.83 29.44 14.27
CA THR A 101 16.91 30.11 12.97
C THR A 101 17.66 31.44 13.11
N ALA A 102 18.74 31.60 12.35
CA ALA A 102 19.52 32.82 12.34
C ALA A 102 18.97 33.81 11.30
N ILE A 103 18.84 35.09 11.68
CA ILE A 103 18.47 36.20 10.80
C ILE A 103 19.66 37.15 10.72
N VAL A 104 20.20 37.33 9.52
CA VAL A 104 21.49 37.97 9.29
C VAL A 104 21.32 39.14 8.33
N THR A 105 21.80 40.32 8.69
CA THR A 105 21.88 41.43 7.72
C THR A 105 23.15 41.33 6.87
N GLY A 106 23.00 41.51 5.56
CA GLY A 106 24.08 41.37 4.58
C GLY A 106 24.11 42.48 3.54
N HIS A 107 25.20 42.51 2.79
CA HIS A 107 25.40 43.36 1.62
C HIS A 107 25.89 42.50 0.46
N PHE A 108 25.21 42.54 -0.68
CA PHE A 108 25.61 41.75 -1.84
C PHE A 108 26.59 42.50 -2.74
N MET A 109 26.45 43.83 -2.87
CA MET A 109 27.21 44.60 -3.85
C MET A 109 27.68 45.93 -3.25
N PHE A 110 28.85 46.40 -3.69
CA PHE A 110 29.36 47.73 -3.39
C PHE A 110 29.81 48.44 -4.68
N ARG A 111 29.63 49.77 -4.72
CA ARG A 111 30.16 50.60 -5.81
C ARG A 111 31.60 51.01 -5.50
N THR A 112 32.54 50.74 -6.41
CA THR A 112 33.95 51.13 -6.29
C THR A 112 34.44 51.70 -7.61
N LYS A 113 34.95 52.94 -7.61
CA LYS A 113 35.53 53.62 -8.80
C LYS A 113 34.65 53.56 -10.06
N GLY A 114 33.33 53.68 -9.91
CA GLY A 114 32.39 53.69 -11.03
C GLY A 114 31.86 52.31 -11.47
N HIS A 115 32.37 51.22 -10.91
CA HIS A 115 31.89 49.86 -11.18
C HIS A 115 31.14 49.29 -9.97
N TYR A 116 30.20 48.38 -10.23
CA TYR A 116 29.52 47.60 -9.21
C TYR A 116 30.26 46.28 -9.00
N LYS A 117 30.55 45.95 -7.75
CA LYS A 117 31.29 44.74 -7.38
C LYS A 117 30.47 43.90 -6.42
N ALA A 118 30.09 42.70 -6.84
CA ALA A 118 29.49 41.70 -5.96
C ALA A 118 30.50 41.21 -4.92
N VAL A 119 30.04 41.00 -3.69
CA VAL A 119 30.83 40.63 -2.51
C VAL A 119 30.15 39.49 -1.76
N TYR A 120 30.38 38.27 -2.23
CA TYR A 120 29.90 37.05 -1.58
C TYR A 120 30.98 35.96 -1.67
N THR A 121 30.82 34.92 -0.87
CA THR A 121 31.69 33.74 -0.84
C THR A 121 30.88 32.48 -1.16
N SER A 122 31.58 31.38 -1.47
CA SER A 122 30.94 30.05 -1.60
C SER A 122 30.20 29.63 -0.33
N ASN A 123 30.69 30.07 0.83
CA ASN A 123 30.13 29.71 2.13
C ASN A 123 28.80 30.41 2.38
N ASP A 124 28.63 31.64 1.87
CA ASP A 124 27.33 32.33 1.86
C ASP A 124 26.31 31.49 1.09
N MET A 125 26.68 31.06 -0.11
CA MET A 125 25.80 30.29 -1.00
C MET A 125 25.44 28.91 -0.46
N ALA A 126 26.33 28.31 0.36
CA ALA A 126 26.06 27.03 1.03
C ALA A 126 25.31 27.19 2.37
N THR A 127 25.15 28.42 2.86
CA THR A 127 24.60 28.68 4.20
C THR A 127 23.18 29.20 4.18
N TYR A 128 22.89 30.20 3.34
CA TYR A 128 21.57 30.81 3.34
C TYR A 128 20.51 29.84 2.82
N ALA A 129 19.38 29.79 3.53
CA ALA A 129 18.18 29.07 3.09
C ALA A 129 17.21 30.02 2.35
N HIS A 130 17.18 31.28 2.74
CA HIS A 130 16.34 32.31 2.14
C HIS A 130 17.03 33.68 2.24
N ILE A 131 17.03 34.44 1.15
CA ILE A 131 17.38 35.86 1.12
C ILE A 131 16.13 36.71 0.86
N ILE A 132 15.81 37.58 1.82
CA ILE A 132 14.74 38.58 1.74
C ILE A 132 15.38 39.92 1.38
N TYR A 133 15.06 40.44 0.20
CA TYR A 133 15.59 41.68 -0.32
C TYR A 133 14.65 42.86 -0.06
N LEU A 134 15.11 43.87 0.68
CA LEU A 134 14.37 45.10 0.97
C LEU A 134 14.33 45.98 -0.30
N ASN A 135 13.21 45.88 -1.01
CA ASN A 135 12.96 46.57 -2.28
C ASN A 135 12.31 47.94 -2.03
N ILE A 136 13.13 48.89 -1.57
CA ILE A 136 12.73 50.27 -1.29
C ILE A 136 12.88 51.13 -2.53
N SER A 137 11.93 52.02 -2.82
CA SER A 137 12.02 52.91 -3.98
C SER A 137 13.27 53.79 -3.93
N ALA A 138 13.86 54.11 -5.08
CA ALA A 138 15.04 54.97 -5.14
C ALA A 138 14.79 56.36 -4.55
N LYS A 139 13.56 56.88 -4.65
CA LYS A 139 13.13 58.11 -4.00
C LYS A 139 13.25 58.03 -2.48
N THR A 140 12.69 56.99 -1.87
CA THR A 140 12.75 56.79 -0.41
C THR A 140 14.18 56.52 0.04
N LEU A 141 14.93 55.69 -0.69
CA LEU A 141 16.36 55.46 -0.42
C LEU A 141 17.17 56.74 -0.47
N TYR A 142 16.91 57.61 -1.44
CA TYR A 142 17.58 58.90 -1.56
C TYR A 142 17.30 59.78 -0.34
N SER A 143 16.03 59.97 0.04
CA SER A 143 15.67 60.75 1.23
C SER A 143 16.27 60.18 2.52
N GLN A 144 16.13 58.88 2.77
CA GLN A 144 16.66 58.22 3.96
C GLN A 144 18.19 58.36 4.07
N ARG A 145 18.91 58.32 2.94
CA ARG A 145 20.37 58.49 2.93
C ARG A 145 20.80 59.93 3.22
N GLN A 146 19.99 60.92 2.85
CA GLN A 146 20.26 62.34 3.14
C GLN A 146 19.96 62.68 4.60
N GLU A 147 18.95 62.04 5.19
CA GLU A 147 18.53 62.24 6.58
C GLU A 147 19.38 61.44 7.59
N ASP A 148 20.14 60.44 7.13
CA ASP A 148 21.02 59.62 7.97
C ASP A 148 22.24 60.42 8.47
N THR A 149 22.10 61.02 9.65
CA THR A 149 23.18 61.75 10.33
C THR A 149 24.23 60.83 10.96
N ASN A 150 23.96 59.53 11.07
CA ASN A 150 24.82 58.57 11.78
C ASN A 150 25.89 57.95 10.86
N ARG A 151 25.71 57.99 9.54
CA ARG A 151 26.64 57.37 8.58
C ARG A 151 26.93 58.29 7.41
N VAL A 152 28.21 58.56 7.15
CA VAL A 152 28.64 59.30 5.94
C VAL A 152 28.52 58.37 4.73
N ARG A 153 27.73 58.77 3.73
CA ARG A 153 27.46 57.98 2.53
C ARG A 153 27.85 58.78 1.29
N GLN A 154 28.39 58.09 0.28
CA GLN A 154 28.62 58.70 -1.03
C GLN A 154 27.29 59.21 -1.62
N PHE A 155 27.32 60.43 -2.16
CA PHE A 155 26.21 60.99 -2.92
C PHE A 155 25.93 60.12 -4.17
N LEU A 156 24.67 59.77 -4.37
CA LEU A 156 24.18 59.01 -5.51
C LEU A 156 22.90 59.66 -6.01
N SER A 157 22.79 59.84 -7.33
CA SER A 157 21.53 60.25 -7.94
C SER A 157 20.47 59.17 -7.74
N MET A 158 19.19 59.53 -7.85
CA MET A 158 18.10 58.54 -7.84
C MET A 158 18.28 57.50 -8.96
N GLN A 159 18.71 57.94 -10.15
CA GLN A 159 18.97 57.05 -11.29
C GLN A 159 20.10 56.05 -11.01
N ASP A 160 21.17 56.48 -10.33
CA ASP A 160 22.26 55.59 -9.93
C ASP A 160 21.80 54.56 -8.89
N LEU A 161 20.89 54.93 -7.99
CA LEU A 161 20.28 54.02 -7.01
C LEU A 161 19.37 52.99 -7.68
N GLU A 162 18.54 53.41 -8.63
CA GLU A 162 17.70 52.49 -9.43
C GLU A 162 18.56 51.49 -10.22
N THR A 163 19.61 51.99 -10.88
CA THR A 163 20.52 51.15 -11.67
C THR A 163 21.25 50.14 -10.79
N TRP A 164 21.72 50.57 -9.61
CA TRP A 164 22.35 49.69 -8.64
C TRP A 164 21.36 48.64 -8.13
N GLN A 165 20.18 49.05 -7.66
CA GLN A 165 19.19 48.14 -7.09
C GLN A 165 18.77 47.07 -8.10
N ARG A 166 18.52 47.45 -9.35
CA ARG A 166 18.16 46.53 -10.42
C ARG A 166 19.27 45.51 -10.68
N THR A 167 20.51 45.97 -10.82
CA THR A 167 21.68 45.11 -11.06
C THR A 167 21.90 44.12 -9.90
N GLU A 168 21.84 44.61 -8.65
CA GLU A 168 21.98 43.78 -7.45
C GLU A 168 20.88 42.73 -7.35
N MET A 169 19.61 43.08 -7.61
CA MET A 169 18.51 42.10 -7.59
C MET A 169 18.60 41.05 -8.69
N GLU A 170 18.95 41.45 -9.92
CA GLU A 170 19.08 40.53 -11.06
C GLU A 170 20.18 39.48 -10.79
N GLU A 171 21.36 39.92 -10.35
CA GLU A 171 22.48 39.02 -10.05
C GLU A 171 22.22 38.13 -8.84
N LEU A 172 21.69 38.71 -7.75
CA LEU A 172 21.42 37.98 -6.51
C LEU A 172 20.32 36.93 -6.70
N SER A 173 19.23 37.29 -7.40
CA SER A 173 18.15 36.35 -7.71
C SER A 173 18.64 35.17 -8.56
N ARG A 174 19.51 35.42 -9.55
CA ARG A 174 20.13 34.37 -10.36
C ARG A 174 20.99 33.43 -9.50
N LEU A 175 21.86 33.98 -8.65
CA LEU A 175 22.71 33.19 -7.77
C LEU A 175 21.89 32.35 -6.78
N CYS A 176 20.82 32.92 -6.22
CA CYS A 176 19.90 32.19 -5.36
C CYS A 176 19.32 30.95 -6.06
N GLN A 177 18.88 31.10 -7.31
CA GLN A 177 18.35 29.98 -8.11
C GLN A 177 19.42 28.92 -8.42
N GLU A 178 20.65 29.32 -8.72
CA GLU A 178 21.77 28.41 -8.98
C GLU A 178 22.16 27.58 -7.76
N HIS A 179 21.95 28.12 -6.56
CA HIS A 179 22.35 27.50 -5.30
C HIS A 179 21.19 26.93 -4.45
N GLY A 180 19.95 26.95 -4.95
CA GLY A 180 18.81 26.41 -4.20
C GLY A 180 18.35 27.29 -3.03
N ILE A 181 18.70 28.58 -3.03
CA ILE A 181 18.34 29.54 -1.99
C ILE A 181 17.03 30.21 -2.39
N LEU A 182 16.07 30.27 -1.46
CA LEU A 182 14.84 31.03 -1.69
C LEU A 182 15.16 32.52 -1.79
N PHE A 183 14.44 33.24 -2.65
CA PHE A 183 14.58 34.68 -2.83
C PHE A 183 13.21 35.34 -2.79
N SER A 184 13.04 36.35 -1.95
CA SER A 184 11.82 37.17 -1.94
C SER A 184 12.13 38.66 -1.90
N ARG A 185 11.21 39.45 -2.45
CA ARG A 185 11.25 40.91 -2.42
C ARG A 185 10.29 41.41 -1.36
N LEU A 186 10.83 42.14 -0.39
CA LEU A 186 10.03 42.88 0.58
C LEU A 186 9.77 44.28 0.04
N ALA A 187 8.57 44.49 -0.50
CA ALA A 187 8.13 45.77 -1.04
C ALA A 187 8.05 46.86 0.05
N GLU A 188 8.17 48.11 -0.38
CA GLU A 188 7.95 49.28 0.46
C GLU A 188 6.46 49.45 0.77
N GLN A 189 6.04 49.08 1.99
CA GLN A 189 4.68 49.30 2.50
C GLN A 189 4.75 49.82 3.93
N PRO A 190 4.60 51.13 4.17
CA PRO A 190 4.86 51.75 5.47
C PRO A 190 4.14 51.07 6.65
N ASP A 191 2.88 50.65 6.46
CA ASP A 191 2.07 50.08 7.53
C ASP A 191 2.18 48.55 7.66
N ASN A 192 2.67 47.85 6.62
CA ASN A 192 2.63 46.39 6.51
C ASN A 192 4.00 45.72 6.31
N GLN A 193 5.08 46.49 6.19
CA GLN A 193 6.41 45.93 5.89
C GLN A 193 6.90 44.97 6.97
N LEU A 194 6.74 45.31 8.26
CA LEU A 194 7.13 44.43 9.36
C LEU A 194 6.30 43.14 9.37
N PHE A 195 4.99 43.25 9.16
CA PHE A 195 4.09 42.10 9.11
C PHE A 195 4.46 41.14 7.97
N THR A 196 4.76 41.68 6.78
CA THR A 196 5.20 40.91 5.63
C THR A 196 6.54 40.23 5.89
N ALA A 197 7.50 40.95 6.50
CA ALA A 197 8.79 40.36 6.89
C ALA A 197 8.61 39.22 7.90
N LEU A 198 7.74 39.38 8.91
CA LEU A 198 7.43 38.34 9.89
C LEU A 198 6.85 37.10 9.20
N ARG A 199 5.88 37.27 8.29
CA ARG A 199 5.30 36.15 7.52
C ARG A 199 6.36 35.39 6.72
N LEU A 200 7.25 36.10 6.03
CA LEU A 200 8.32 35.48 5.24
C LEU A 200 9.32 34.72 6.13
N ILE A 201 9.69 35.29 7.28
CA ILE A 201 10.61 34.65 8.23
C ILE A 201 9.98 33.39 8.83
N GLN A 202 8.72 33.48 9.27
CA GLN A 202 8.00 32.35 9.83
C GLN A 202 7.82 31.23 8.80
N PHE A 203 7.49 31.57 7.54
CA PHE A 203 7.44 30.61 6.43
C PHE A 203 8.78 29.90 6.27
N SER A 204 9.88 30.66 6.18
CA SER A 204 11.24 30.13 6.01
C SER A 204 11.66 29.20 7.14
N HIS A 205 11.38 29.61 8.38
CA HIS A 205 11.61 28.81 9.56
C HIS A 205 10.84 27.49 9.46
N ARG A 206 9.53 27.57 9.19
CA ARG A 206 8.64 26.41 9.16
C ARG A 206 9.01 25.39 8.08
N VAL A 207 9.32 25.83 6.86
CA VAL A 207 9.70 24.91 5.77
C VAL A 207 11.07 24.29 6.00
N SER A 208 11.93 24.92 6.79
CA SER A 208 13.25 24.36 7.13
C SER A 208 13.21 23.40 8.32
N THR A 209 12.29 23.60 9.28
CA THR A 209 12.21 22.78 10.50
C THR A 209 11.23 21.62 10.36
N VAL A 210 10.10 21.84 9.68
CA VAL A 210 9.01 20.89 9.50
C VAL A 210 9.03 20.32 8.07
N PRO A 211 9.29 19.01 7.89
CA PRO A 211 9.26 18.39 6.58
C PRO A 211 7.90 18.59 5.92
N ASN A 212 7.90 18.86 4.62
CA ASN A 212 6.67 19.10 3.85
C ASN A 212 5.65 17.96 4.00
N MET A 213 6.11 16.72 4.03
CA MET A 213 5.25 15.55 4.16
C MET A 213 4.52 15.43 5.50
N VAL A 214 5.01 16.02 6.59
CA VAL A 214 4.26 16.07 7.85
C VAL A 214 3.02 16.95 7.71
N ARG A 215 3.15 18.05 6.96
CA ARG A 215 2.07 19.02 6.71
C ARG A 215 1.03 18.42 5.75
N VAL A 216 1.49 17.72 4.71
CA VAL A 216 0.63 16.93 3.81
C VAL A 216 -0.08 15.79 4.54
N ASP A 217 0.62 15.07 5.42
CA ASP A 217 0.09 13.96 6.22
C ASP A 217 -1.06 14.40 7.14
N ALA A 218 -0.94 15.59 7.75
CA ALA A 218 -2.00 16.19 8.55
C ALA A 218 -3.25 16.45 7.68
N ARG A 219 -3.07 17.00 6.48
CA ARG A 219 -4.16 17.26 5.53
C ARG A 219 -4.85 15.99 5.04
N ILE A 220 -4.10 14.92 4.78
CA ILE A 220 -4.69 13.61 4.45
C ILE A 220 -5.53 13.11 5.63
N GLY A 221 -5.02 13.23 6.86
CA GLY A 221 -5.76 12.85 8.07
C GLY A 221 -7.08 13.60 8.22
N GLU A 222 -7.10 14.91 7.94
CA GLU A 222 -8.33 15.72 7.91
C GLU A 222 -9.33 15.22 6.87
N ILE A 223 -8.86 14.90 5.65
CA ILE A 223 -9.72 14.44 4.55
C ILE A 223 -10.35 13.07 4.88
N LEU A 224 -9.58 12.17 5.49
CA LEU A 224 -10.04 10.82 5.85
C LEU A 224 -10.87 10.79 7.13
N SER A 225 -10.81 11.85 7.95
CA SER A 225 -11.53 11.92 9.22
C SER A 225 -13.04 11.75 9.01
N GLY A 226 -13.60 10.69 9.60
CA GLY A 226 -15.03 10.36 9.50
C GLY A 226 -15.41 9.42 8.34
N GLN A 227 -14.46 9.01 7.50
CA GLN A 227 -14.71 8.11 6.37
C GLN A 227 -14.44 6.63 6.71
N ASN A 228 -15.24 6.04 7.59
CA ASN A 228 -14.99 4.69 8.13
C ASN A 228 -15.21 3.56 7.10
N ASN A 229 -16.04 3.80 6.08
CA ASN A 229 -16.42 2.81 5.08
C ASN A 229 -15.57 2.86 3.81
N LEU A 230 -14.64 3.83 3.71
CA LEU A 230 -13.81 4.05 2.52
C LEU A 230 -12.94 2.83 2.18
N GLN A 231 -13.03 2.32 0.96
CA GLN A 231 -12.29 1.16 0.47
C GLN A 231 -11.43 1.47 -0.76
N THR A 232 -11.91 2.37 -1.61
CA THR A 232 -11.22 2.80 -2.83
C THR A 232 -11.02 4.31 -2.78
N MET A 233 -9.81 4.77 -3.11
CA MET A 233 -9.49 6.19 -3.25
C MET A 233 -8.97 6.48 -4.65
N LEU A 234 -9.54 7.48 -5.31
CA LEU A 234 -8.97 8.06 -6.52
C LEU A 234 -8.06 9.23 -6.14
N VAL A 235 -6.84 9.19 -6.65
CA VAL A 235 -5.86 10.27 -6.54
C VAL A 235 -5.66 10.83 -7.94
N VAL A 236 -6.16 12.03 -8.17
CA VAL A 236 -6.27 12.61 -9.51
C VAL A 236 -5.45 13.89 -9.57
N ASP A 237 -4.54 14.00 -10.54
CA ASP A 237 -3.94 15.29 -10.85
C ASP A 237 -4.98 16.26 -11.41
N ALA A 238 -4.70 17.56 -11.39
CA ALA A 238 -5.69 18.58 -11.68
C ALA A 238 -5.57 19.16 -13.10
N ASP A 239 -4.56 20.01 -13.31
CA ASP A 239 -4.32 20.70 -14.59
C ASP A 239 -4.05 19.68 -15.70
N LYS A 240 -4.62 19.87 -16.89
CA LYS A 240 -4.50 18.95 -18.04
C LYS A 240 -4.99 17.50 -17.83
N THR A 241 -5.42 17.17 -16.62
CA THR A 241 -5.99 15.86 -16.24
C THR A 241 -7.51 15.95 -16.12
N ILE A 242 -8.03 16.78 -15.21
CA ILE A 242 -9.48 16.97 -14.98
C ILE A 242 -10.07 18.01 -15.94
N SER A 243 -9.23 18.90 -16.44
CA SER A 243 -9.56 19.94 -17.43
C SER A 243 -8.50 19.97 -18.52
N THR A 244 -8.81 20.53 -19.69
CA THR A 244 -7.80 20.82 -20.73
C THR A 244 -6.88 21.98 -20.36
N GLU A 245 -7.30 22.82 -19.42
CA GLU A 245 -6.62 24.06 -19.07
C GLU A 245 -5.44 23.84 -18.13
N ASP A 246 -4.44 24.71 -18.27
CA ASP A 246 -3.34 24.88 -17.31
C ASP A 246 -3.65 26.14 -16.48
N THR A 247 -4.16 25.93 -15.27
CA THR A 247 -4.62 27.04 -14.42
C THR A 247 -3.46 27.93 -13.98
N GLY A 248 -2.28 27.35 -13.76
CA GLY A 248 -1.05 28.08 -13.43
C GLY A 248 -0.63 29.02 -14.57
N LYS A 249 -0.59 28.51 -15.80
CA LYS A 249 -0.28 29.33 -16.99
C LYS A 249 -1.31 30.44 -17.20
N THR A 250 -2.60 30.13 -17.02
CA THR A 250 -3.68 31.12 -17.17
C THR A 250 -3.58 32.24 -16.14
N PHE A 251 -3.24 31.91 -14.90
CA PHE A 251 -3.00 32.88 -13.83
C PHE A 251 -1.82 33.80 -14.16
N TRP A 252 -0.68 33.22 -14.57
CA TRP A 252 0.54 34.00 -14.81
C TRP A 252 0.57 34.75 -16.13
N ASN A 253 -0.12 34.31 -17.18
CA ASN A 253 -0.20 35.02 -18.46
C ASN A 253 -0.64 36.48 -18.34
N ALA A 254 -1.31 36.86 -17.23
CA ALA A 254 -1.65 38.25 -16.93
C ALA A 254 -0.50 39.10 -16.34
N ARG A 255 0.61 38.50 -15.90
CA ARG A 255 1.66 39.12 -15.06
C ARG A 255 3.12 38.69 -15.30
N GLY A 256 3.38 37.59 -16.02
CA GLY A 256 4.73 37.05 -16.23
C GLY A 256 4.73 35.55 -16.53
N SER A 257 5.87 34.86 -16.37
CA SER A 257 5.94 33.41 -16.62
C SER A 257 6.79 32.69 -15.58
N LEU A 258 6.19 31.70 -14.90
CA LEU A 258 6.88 30.70 -14.06
C LEU A 258 7.75 29.73 -14.90
N GLU A 259 7.64 29.75 -16.23
CA GLU A 259 8.44 28.88 -17.10
C GLU A 259 9.94 29.13 -16.92
N LYS A 260 10.35 30.36 -16.57
CA LYS A 260 11.76 30.66 -16.26
C LYS A 260 12.24 29.97 -14.98
N LEU A 261 11.36 29.81 -13.99
CA LEU A 261 11.69 29.17 -12.72
C LEU A 261 11.87 27.66 -12.91
N PHE A 262 10.87 26.99 -13.49
CA PHE A 262 10.89 25.54 -13.69
C PHE A 262 11.80 25.09 -14.84
N GLY A 263 12.03 25.96 -15.83
CA GLY A 263 13.04 25.75 -16.88
C GLY A 263 14.46 26.14 -16.45
N GLY A 264 14.63 26.71 -15.26
CA GLY A 264 15.91 27.11 -14.70
C GLY A 264 16.61 25.98 -13.92
N PRO A 265 17.71 26.31 -13.21
CA PRO A 265 18.51 25.34 -12.46
C PRO A 265 17.75 24.57 -11.38
N LEU A 266 16.68 25.14 -10.84
CA LEU A 266 15.86 24.52 -9.78
C LEU A 266 14.95 23.41 -10.31
N GLY A 267 14.67 23.37 -11.63
CA GLY A 267 13.76 22.39 -12.23
C GLY A 267 12.41 22.32 -11.51
N TYR A 268 11.92 21.10 -11.30
CA TYR A 268 10.70 20.79 -10.53
C TYR A 268 11.00 20.32 -9.10
N SER A 269 12.01 20.90 -8.46
CA SER A 269 12.38 20.59 -7.07
C SER A 269 11.43 21.23 -6.05
N GLU A 270 11.46 20.77 -4.80
CA GLU A 270 10.72 21.41 -3.69
C GLU A 270 11.09 22.89 -3.56
N ALA A 271 12.37 23.25 -3.70
CA ALA A 271 12.82 24.64 -3.68
C ALA A 271 12.19 25.48 -4.80
N ALA A 272 12.00 24.90 -6.00
CA ALA A 272 11.29 25.58 -7.08
C ALA A 272 9.82 25.87 -6.72
N PHE A 273 9.11 24.91 -6.14
CA PHE A 273 7.71 25.11 -5.74
C PHE A 273 7.58 26.09 -4.56
N LEU A 274 8.50 26.06 -3.58
CA LEU A 274 8.55 27.05 -2.51
C LEU A 274 8.86 28.45 -3.05
N GLN A 275 9.76 28.56 -4.04
CA GLN A 275 10.04 29.81 -4.73
C GLN A 275 8.80 30.32 -5.49
N ALA A 276 8.02 29.42 -6.10
CA ALA A 276 6.76 29.79 -6.76
C ALA A 276 5.76 30.38 -5.75
N VAL A 277 5.65 29.80 -4.55
CA VAL A 277 4.81 30.35 -3.46
C VAL A 277 5.20 31.80 -3.13
N LEU A 278 6.50 32.09 -3.01
CA LEU A 278 6.98 33.45 -2.77
C LEU A 278 6.64 34.41 -3.93
N LEU A 279 6.74 33.94 -5.17
CA LEU A 279 6.33 34.73 -6.33
C LEU A 279 4.82 35.02 -6.34
N TYR A 280 3.97 34.08 -5.89
CA TYR A 280 2.53 34.33 -5.74
C TYR A 280 2.24 35.37 -4.65
N GLU A 281 2.97 35.36 -3.53
CA GLU A 281 2.87 36.37 -2.46
C GLU A 281 3.32 37.76 -2.95
N GLU A 282 4.36 37.82 -3.77
CA GLU A 282 4.82 39.09 -4.37
C GLU A 282 3.88 39.61 -5.46
N ALA A 283 3.30 38.70 -6.24
CA ALA A 283 2.52 39.08 -7.40
C ALA A 283 1.19 39.72 -7.02
N ALA A 284 0.55 39.31 -5.92
CA ALA A 284 -0.78 39.77 -5.54
C ALA A 284 -1.00 39.74 -4.03
N ASP A 285 -1.72 40.75 -3.52
CA ASP A 285 -2.31 40.67 -2.19
C ASP A 285 -3.45 39.63 -2.14
N GLU A 286 -4.04 39.43 -0.96
CA GLU A 286 -5.05 38.38 -0.74
C GLU A 286 -6.33 38.62 -1.56
N GLU A 287 -6.82 39.86 -1.61
CA GLU A 287 -8.05 40.19 -2.33
C GLU A 287 -7.85 40.05 -3.85
N GLU A 288 -6.71 40.50 -4.34
CA GLU A 288 -6.35 40.36 -5.74
C GLU A 288 -6.10 38.90 -6.14
N PHE A 289 -5.43 38.13 -5.29
CA PHE A 289 -5.25 36.70 -5.49
C PHE A 289 -6.58 35.95 -5.60
N GLU A 290 -7.53 36.22 -4.69
CA GLU A 290 -8.87 35.64 -4.73
C GLU A 290 -9.64 36.02 -6.01
N ARG A 291 -9.64 37.31 -6.40
CA ARG A 291 -10.29 37.76 -7.65
C ARG A 291 -9.71 37.08 -8.89
N MET A 292 -8.40 36.87 -8.92
CA MET A 292 -7.76 36.14 -10.02
C MET A 292 -8.13 34.66 -10.00
N CYS A 293 -8.16 34.02 -8.82
CA CYS A 293 -8.62 32.65 -8.69
C CYS A 293 -10.07 32.47 -9.18
N ASP A 294 -10.96 33.42 -8.86
CA ASP A 294 -12.34 33.43 -9.38
C ASP A 294 -12.37 33.54 -10.91
N SER A 295 -11.58 34.45 -11.48
CA SER A 295 -11.50 34.62 -12.93
C SER A 295 -11.00 33.36 -13.63
N VAL A 296 -9.94 32.72 -13.13
CA VAL A 296 -9.41 31.47 -13.71
C VAL A 296 -10.40 30.34 -13.54
N ALA A 297 -10.96 30.17 -12.34
CA ALA A 297 -11.94 29.13 -12.06
C ALA A 297 -13.18 29.24 -12.98
N SER A 298 -13.69 30.45 -13.21
CA SER A 298 -14.85 30.70 -14.09
C SER A 298 -14.67 30.21 -15.53
N ARG A 299 -13.42 30.16 -16.02
CA ARG A 299 -13.08 29.73 -17.38
C ARG A 299 -12.66 28.26 -17.46
N THR A 300 -12.30 27.66 -16.34
CA THR A 300 -11.83 26.28 -16.26
C THR A 300 -13.04 25.34 -16.26
N ARG A 301 -13.08 24.38 -17.20
CA ARG A 301 -14.17 23.41 -17.34
C ARG A 301 -13.69 22.01 -17.04
N ILE A 302 -14.40 21.30 -16.16
CA ILE A 302 -14.14 19.87 -15.91
C ILE A 302 -14.64 19.06 -17.11
N HIS A 303 -13.87 18.06 -17.53
CA HIS A 303 -14.30 17.09 -18.54
C HIS A 303 -15.59 16.38 -18.11
N ALA A 304 -16.53 16.18 -19.02
CA ALA A 304 -17.84 15.60 -18.71
C ALA A 304 -17.72 14.21 -18.08
N GLU A 305 -16.72 13.44 -18.50
CA GLU A 305 -16.41 12.11 -18.01
C GLU A 305 -15.98 12.13 -16.53
N PHE A 306 -15.11 13.07 -16.14
CA PHE A 306 -14.73 13.24 -14.73
C PHE A 306 -15.89 13.77 -13.89
N LYS A 307 -16.69 14.68 -14.43
CA LYS A 307 -17.88 15.18 -13.74
C LYS A 307 -18.86 14.03 -13.42
N ALA A 308 -19.20 13.21 -14.41
CA ALA A 308 -20.07 12.06 -14.21
C ALA A 308 -19.49 11.05 -13.20
N LEU A 309 -18.17 10.80 -13.26
CA LEU A 309 -17.49 9.91 -12.33
C LEU A 309 -17.56 10.44 -10.88
N PHE A 310 -17.32 11.73 -10.66
CA PHE A 310 -17.38 12.34 -9.34
C PHE A 310 -18.82 12.46 -8.81
N GLU A 311 -19.81 12.72 -9.68
CA GLU A 311 -21.23 12.70 -9.30
C GLU A 311 -21.66 11.31 -8.81
N MET A 312 -21.19 10.24 -9.45
CA MET A 312 -21.44 8.86 -9.02
C MET A 312 -20.76 8.54 -7.67
N MET A 313 -19.57 9.09 -7.40
CA MET A 313 -18.92 8.95 -6.09
C MET A 313 -19.68 9.65 -4.97
N ALA A 314 -20.43 10.72 -5.28
CA ALA A 314 -21.22 11.43 -4.28
C ALA A 314 -22.33 10.56 -3.67
N THR A 315 -22.72 9.45 -4.32
CA THR A 315 -23.74 8.51 -3.83
C THR A 315 -23.17 7.30 -3.11
N GLU A 316 -21.85 7.16 -3.02
CA GLU A 316 -21.18 5.99 -2.45
C GLU A 316 -20.31 6.37 -1.24
N ASP A 317 -20.34 5.57 -0.18
CA ASP A 317 -19.57 5.82 1.05
C ASP A 317 -18.24 5.05 1.13
N HIS A 318 -18.04 4.10 0.21
CA HIS A 318 -16.85 3.26 0.13
C HIS A 318 -15.87 3.69 -0.97
N VAL A 319 -16.19 4.73 -1.74
CA VAL A 319 -15.32 5.31 -2.77
C VAL A 319 -15.13 6.80 -2.50
N GLY A 320 -13.89 7.26 -2.54
CA GLY A 320 -13.54 8.67 -2.35
C GLY A 320 -12.62 9.16 -3.45
N ALA A 321 -12.50 10.48 -3.58
CA ALA A 321 -11.58 11.11 -4.51
C ALA A 321 -10.86 12.31 -3.87
N VAL A 322 -9.59 12.43 -4.19
CA VAL A 322 -8.76 13.59 -3.86
C VAL A 322 -8.03 14.09 -5.10
N VAL A 323 -8.13 15.39 -5.34
CA VAL A 323 -7.34 16.09 -6.34
C VAL A 323 -6.03 16.50 -5.72
N VAL A 324 -4.91 16.12 -6.34
CA VAL A 324 -3.56 16.42 -5.87
C VAL A 324 -2.85 17.27 -6.92
N THR A 325 -2.73 18.56 -6.67
CA THR A 325 -2.21 19.53 -7.64
C THR A 325 -0.90 20.14 -7.20
N CYS A 326 0.04 20.25 -8.15
CA CYS A 326 1.24 21.08 -8.00
C CYS A 326 1.01 22.56 -8.37
N GLY A 327 -0.16 22.85 -8.95
CA GLY A 327 -0.64 24.19 -9.30
C GLY A 327 -1.41 24.85 -8.16
N ILE A 328 -2.39 25.69 -8.51
CA ILE A 328 -3.07 26.57 -7.55
C ILE A 328 -4.25 25.85 -6.89
N ARG A 329 -4.08 25.39 -5.65
CA ARG A 329 -5.13 24.70 -4.85
C ARG A 329 -6.46 25.44 -4.91
N ARG A 330 -6.43 26.74 -4.64
CA ARG A 330 -7.61 27.59 -4.48
C ARG A 330 -8.46 27.68 -5.75
N VAL A 331 -7.86 27.64 -6.93
CA VAL A 331 -8.59 27.60 -8.20
C VAL A 331 -9.40 26.31 -8.29
N TRP A 332 -8.79 25.17 -8.00
CA TRP A 332 -9.44 23.87 -8.07
C TRP A 332 -10.56 23.70 -7.05
N GLU A 333 -10.41 24.27 -5.85
CA GLU A 333 -11.50 24.32 -4.86
C GLU A 333 -12.72 25.08 -5.40
N LYS A 334 -12.51 26.26 -6.01
CA LYS A 334 -13.58 27.06 -6.62
C LYS A 334 -14.23 26.35 -7.81
N VAL A 335 -13.43 25.68 -8.64
CA VAL A 335 -13.94 24.89 -9.77
C VAL A 335 -14.83 23.75 -9.27
N LEU A 336 -14.40 22.98 -8.28
CA LEU A 336 -15.19 21.89 -7.70
C LEU A 336 -16.43 22.42 -6.97
N GLU A 337 -16.34 23.54 -6.26
CA GLU A 337 -17.48 24.17 -5.59
C GLU A 337 -18.56 24.61 -6.60
N ARG A 338 -18.16 25.24 -7.72
CA ARG A 338 -19.08 25.63 -8.79
C ARG A 338 -19.83 24.43 -9.38
N GLU A 339 -19.16 23.29 -9.52
CA GLU A 339 -19.77 22.07 -10.04
C GLU A 339 -20.55 21.27 -8.98
N GLY A 340 -20.62 21.75 -7.72
CA GLY A 340 -21.31 21.05 -6.63
C GLY A 340 -20.55 19.83 -6.08
N LEU A 341 -19.26 19.73 -6.37
CA LEU A 341 -18.42 18.56 -6.07
C LEU A 341 -17.50 18.75 -4.85
N SER A 342 -17.48 19.93 -4.22
CA SER A 342 -16.57 20.26 -3.11
C SER A 342 -16.75 19.41 -1.85
N GLN A 343 -17.91 18.77 -1.68
CA GLN A 343 -18.15 17.82 -0.59
C GLN A 343 -17.60 16.43 -0.90
N THR A 344 -17.70 16.01 -2.16
CA THR A 344 -17.28 14.69 -2.65
C THR A 344 -15.78 14.62 -2.90
N VAL A 345 -15.20 15.65 -3.50
CA VAL A 345 -13.81 15.68 -3.94
C VAL A 345 -13.05 16.76 -3.17
N LYS A 346 -12.01 16.35 -2.44
CA LYS A 346 -11.14 17.28 -1.70
C LYS A 346 -9.89 17.60 -2.50
N VAL A 347 -9.23 18.71 -2.17
CA VAL A 347 -8.01 19.16 -2.85
C VAL A 347 -6.83 19.19 -1.88
N ILE A 348 -5.72 18.61 -2.32
CA ILE A 348 -4.39 18.75 -1.73
C ILE A 348 -3.53 19.52 -2.73
N GLY A 349 -2.99 20.65 -2.30
CA GLY A 349 -2.20 21.53 -3.14
C GLY A 349 -1.69 22.73 -2.36
N GLY A 350 -0.90 23.59 -3.01
CA GLY A 350 -0.44 24.85 -2.44
C GLY A 350 -0.70 26.02 -3.39
N ALA A 351 -0.05 27.15 -3.11
CA ALA A 351 0.15 28.34 -3.93
C ALA A 351 0.60 29.52 -3.07
N ARG A 352 0.07 29.61 -1.84
CA ARG A 352 0.29 30.70 -0.90
C ARG A 352 0.98 30.19 0.36
N ILE A 353 1.60 31.09 1.13
CA ILE A 353 2.21 30.76 2.41
C ILE A 353 1.16 30.16 3.37
N SER A 354 -0.08 30.65 3.30
CA SER A 354 -1.21 30.16 4.11
C SER A 354 -1.62 28.72 3.82
N ASP A 355 -1.26 28.16 2.65
CA ASP A 355 -1.53 26.77 2.32
C ASP A 355 -0.62 25.80 3.08
N ASP A 356 0.53 26.30 3.57
CA ASP A 356 1.48 25.56 4.40
C ASP A 356 2.01 24.26 3.77
N MET A 357 1.91 24.04 2.46
CA MET A 357 2.50 22.88 1.80
C MET A 357 2.77 23.14 0.31
N VAL A 358 3.66 22.34 -0.25
CA VAL A 358 3.90 22.26 -1.70
C VAL A 358 3.75 20.83 -2.17
N VAL A 359 3.38 20.62 -3.43
CA VAL A 359 3.17 19.28 -3.98
C VAL A 359 4.16 19.05 -5.12
N THR A 360 5.11 18.16 -4.89
CA THR A 360 6.08 17.68 -5.89
C THR A 360 5.65 16.30 -6.41
N ALA A 361 6.35 15.80 -7.43
CA ALA A 361 6.17 14.43 -7.93
C ALA A 361 6.37 13.38 -6.81
N GLU A 362 7.36 13.59 -5.95
CA GLU A 362 7.61 12.72 -4.81
C GLU A 362 6.48 12.78 -3.78
N VAL A 363 5.98 13.98 -3.47
CA VAL A 363 4.84 14.16 -2.54
C VAL A 363 3.60 13.41 -3.06
N LYS A 364 3.30 13.51 -4.36
CA LYS A 364 2.20 12.75 -4.97
C LYS A 364 2.35 11.24 -4.76
N ALA A 365 3.55 10.69 -4.97
CA ALA A 365 3.83 9.27 -4.75
C ALA A 365 3.69 8.86 -3.27
N GLN A 366 4.13 9.72 -2.36
CA GLN A 366 4.01 9.47 -0.92
C GLN A 366 2.55 9.52 -0.44
N ILE A 367 1.72 10.42 -0.99
CA ILE A 367 0.27 10.45 -0.75
C ILE A 367 -0.35 9.10 -1.14
N VAL A 368 -0.09 8.62 -2.36
CA VAL A 368 -0.59 7.33 -2.85
C VAL A 368 -0.10 6.18 -1.96
N SER A 369 1.20 6.13 -1.67
CA SER A 369 1.80 5.08 -0.83
C SER A 369 1.21 5.04 0.57
N ARG A 370 0.90 6.20 1.15
CA ARG A 370 0.24 6.28 2.47
C ARG A 370 -1.16 5.69 2.41
N LEU A 371 -1.99 6.13 1.45
CA LEU A 371 -3.36 5.66 1.28
C LEU A 371 -3.39 4.14 1.06
N GLN A 372 -2.46 3.62 0.26
CA GLN A 372 -2.35 2.19 -0.02
C GLN A 372 -1.88 1.41 1.22
N ARG A 373 -0.79 1.83 1.87
CA ARG A 373 -0.09 0.98 2.86
C ARG A 373 -0.53 1.20 4.31
N ARG A 374 -0.86 2.44 4.68
CA ARG A 374 -1.29 2.78 6.06
C ARG A 374 -2.80 2.65 6.20
N GLU A 375 -3.54 3.16 5.22
CA GLU A 375 -5.02 3.15 5.24
C GLU A 375 -5.61 1.89 4.59
N ASN A 376 -4.77 1.06 3.95
CA ASN A 376 -5.16 -0.19 3.28
C ASN A 376 -6.28 -0.01 2.25
N LEU A 377 -6.24 1.12 1.53
CA LEU A 377 -7.19 1.46 0.46
C LEU A 377 -6.70 0.94 -0.88
N ARG A 378 -7.62 0.58 -1.79
CA ARG A 378 -7.29 0.45 -3.20
C ARG A 378 -7.09 1.85 -3.78
N VAL A 379 -5.93 2.15 -4.33
CA VAL A 379 -5.64 3.46 -4.90
C VAL A 379 -5.60 3.40 -6.41
N TRP A 380 -6.40 4.26 -7.04
CA TRP A 380 -6.32 4.57 -8.47
C TRP A 380 -5.64 5.92 -8.64
N ALA A 381 -4.53 5.98 -9.37
CA ALA A 381 -3.87 7.23 -9.71
C ALA A 381 -4.18 7.63 -11.15
N ILE A 382 -4.43 8.92 -11.37
CA ILE A 382 -4.73 9.48 -12.69
C ILE A 382 -3.94 10.77 -12.89
N GLY A 383 -3.18 10.89 -13.98
CA GLY A 383 -2.42 12.11 -14.31
C GLY A 383 -2.07 12.22 -15.79
N ASP A 384 -1.42 13.30 -16.21
CA ASP A 384 -1.15 13.59 -17.62
C ASP A 384 0.35 13.78 -17.96
N SER A 385 1.19 13.91 -16.93
CA SER A 385 2.56 14.45 -17.06
C SER A 385 3.64 13.57 -16.40
N PRO A 386 4.94 13.79 -16.68
CA PRO A 386 6.02 13.08 -16.02
C PRO A 386 6.06 13.28 -14.50
N LEU A 387 5.50 14.38 -13.98
CA LEU A 387 5.41 14.63 -12.54
C LEU A 387 4.44 13.66 -11.85
N ASP A 388 3.59 12.99 -12.62
CA ASP A 388 2.61 12.04 -12.12
C ASP A 388 3.12 10.60 -12.15
N LEU A 389 4.17 10.29 -12.92
CA LEU A 389 4.72 8.94 -13.01
C LEU A 389 5.02 8.31 -11.64
N PRO A 390 5.65 9.03 -10.68
CA PRO A 390 5.87 8.46 -9.35
C PRO A 390 4.57 8.06 -8.61
N MET A 391 3.48 8.82 -8.77
CA MET A 391 2.20 8.47 -8.14
C MET A 391 1.46 7.37 -8.87
N LEU A 392 1.58 7.32 -10.20
CA LEU A 392 1.06 6.25 -11.04
C LEU A 392 1.73 4.91 -10.70
N GLU A 393 3.04 4.91 -10.48
CA GLU A 393 3.81 3.72 -10.08
C GLU A 393 3.51 3.24 -8.67
N ALA A 394 3.16 4.15 -7.77
CA ALA A 394 2.82 3.81 -6.39
C ALA A 394 1.40 3.21 -6.25
N ALA A 395 0.52 3.43 -7.23
CA ALA A 395 -0.88 3.05 -7.17
C ALA A 395 -1.13 1.57 -7.47
N ASP A 396 -2.30 1.06 -7.08
CA ASP A 396 -2.73 -0.28 -7.50
C ASP A 396 -3.16 -0.30 -8.97
N GLU A 397 -3.70 0.83 -9.44
CA GLU A 397 -4.16 1.03 -10.81
C GLU A 397 -3.77 2.43 -11.28
N ALA A 398 -3.26 2.53 -12.50
CA ALA A 398 -2.76 3.77 -13.07
C ALA A 398 -3.43 4.10 -14.41
N ILE A 399 -3.81 5.36 -14.58
CA ILE A 399 -4.41 5.88 -15.81
C ILE A 399 -3.68 7.16 -16.22
N VAL A 400 -3.32 7.25 -17.49
CA VAL A 400 -2.79 8.47 -18.11
C VAL A 400 -3.87 9.14 -18.93
N VAL A 401 -4.13 10.42 -18.65
CA VAL A 401 -4.98 11.26 -19.49
C VAL A 401 -4.18 11.72 -20.71
N THR A 402 -4.74 11.46 -21.89
CA THR A 402 -4.19 11.91 -23.16
C THR A 402 -5.09 13.00 -23.72
N GLY A 403 -4.57 14.23 -23.69
CA GLY A 403 -5.18 15.39 -24.31
C GLY A 403 -4.70 15.63 -25.75
N GLU A 404 -5.09 16.79 -26.29
CA GLU A 404 -4.68 17.24 -27.63
C GLU A 404 -3.16 17.36 -27.75
N GLU A 405 -2.61 16.94 -28.90
CA GLU A 405 -1.17 16.87 -29.15
C GLU A 405 -0.44 18.21 -28.98
N GLN A 406 -1.12 19.32 -29.29
CA GLN A 406 -0.60 20.68 -29.14
C GLN A 406 -0.48 21.15 -27.68
N ASN A 407 -1.26 20.58 -26.76
CA ASN A 407 -1.37 21.02 -25.37
C ASN A 407 -0.71 20.03 -24.38
N ARG A 408 -0.61 18.77 -24.77
CA ARG A 408 -0.10 17.67 -23.94
C ARG A 408 1.42 17.75 -23.75
N SER A 409 1.93 17.27 -22.61
CA SER A 409 3.38 17.26 -22.34
C SER A 409 4.16 16.43 -23.36
N ARG A 410 5.18 17.03 -23.98
CA ARG A 410 6.05 16.39 -24.98
C ARG A 410 7.06 15.41 -24.37
N SER A 411 7.44 15.62 -23.10
CA SER A 411 8.39 14.76 -22.40
C SER A 411 7.74 13.48 -21.85
N MET A 412 6.40 13.44 -21.80
CA MET A 412 5.67 12.31 -21.23
C MET A 412 5.82 11.03 -22.05
N ASP A 413 5.85 11.09 -23.38
CA ASP A 413 5.82 9.88 -24.21
C ASP A 413 7.07 9.01 -23.98
N ASN A 414 8.25 9.62 -23.97
CA ASN A 414 9.51 8.91 -23.66
C ASN A 414 9.58 8.45 -22.19
N ALA A 415 9.13 9.29 -21.26
CA ALA A 415 9.16 8.96 -19.84
C ALA A 415 8.20 7.80 -19.50
N LEU A 416 7.05 7.76 -20.17
CA LEU A 416 6.06 6.70 -20.02
C LEU A 416 6.54 5.38 -20.65
N LEU A 417 7.18 5.43 -21.83
CA LEU A 417 7.81 4.26 -22.44
C LEU A 417 8.88 3.66 -21.52
N GLU A 418 9.78 4.49 -20.99
CA GLU A 418 10.80 4.03 -20.04
C GLU A 418 10.15 3.42 -18.78
N ALA A 419 9.12 4.05 -18.23
CA ALA A 419 8.42 3.54 -17.04
C ALA A 419 7.81 2.15 -17.28
N ILE A 420 7.20 1.94 -18.46
CA ILE A 420 6.58 0.68 -18.83
C ILE A 420 7.65 -0.40 -19.08
N GLU A 421 8.66 -0.10 -19.90
CA GLU A 421 9.64 -1.08 -20.37
C GLU A 421 10.70 -1.42 -19.32
N ALA A 422 11.25 -0.43 -18.62
CA ALA A 422 12.36 -0.61 -17.69
C ALA A 422 11.89 -0.82 -16.25
N ARG A 423 10.78 -0.19 -15.84
CA ARG A 423 10.30 -0.17 -14.45
C ARG A 423 9.04 -1.02 -14.22
N GLY A 424 8.45 -1.55 -15.29
CA GLY A 424 7.30 -2.47 -15.22
C GLY A 424 5.98 -1.80 -14.85
N LEU A 425 5.84 -0.50 -15.11
CA LEU A 425 4.60 0.25 -14.86
C LEU A 425 3.44 -0.36 -15.64
N ARG A 426 2.36 -0.73 -14.93
CA ARG A 426 1.09 -1.16 -15.53
C ARG A 426 0.14 0.01 -15.56
N VAL A 427 -0.14 0.51 -16.76
CA VAL A 427 -0.89 1.74 -16.95
C VAL A 427 -1.75 1.65 -18.20
N ARG A 428 -2.87 2.38 -18.19
CA ARG A 428 -3.82 2.51 -19.30
C ARG A 428 -3.97 3.97 -19.69
N GLN A 429 -4.45 4.26 -20.89
CA GLN A 429 -4.75 5.63 -21.32
C GLN A 429 -6.24 5.88 -21.51
N VAL A 430 -6.66 7.09 -21.16
CA VAL A 430 -7.95 7.64 -21.57
C VAL A 430 -7.69 8.81 -22.53
N LEU A 431 -8.45 8.87 -23.62
CA LEU A 431 -8.38 9.95 -24.60
C LEU A 431 -9.46 10.99 -24.29
N LEU A 432 -9.06 12.22 -23.94
CA LEU A 432 -9.97 13.31 -23.58
C LEU A 432 -9.59 14.59 -24.35
N PRO A 433 -10.39 15.04 -25.33
CA PRO A 433 -11.62 14.41 -25.85
C PRO A 433 -11.33 13.10 -26.63
N SER A 434 -12.35 12.27 -26.85
CA SER A 434 -12.20 10.92 -27.42
C SER A 434 -11.64 10.85 -28.85
N ASN A 435 -11.59 11.98 -29.56
CA ASN A 435 -11.08 12.09 -30.92
C ASN A 435 -9.58 12.43 -31.02
N VAL A 436 -8.87 12.59 -29.90
CA VAL A 436 -7.43 12.86 -29.94
C VAL A 436 -6.62 11.61 -30.33
N SER A 437 -5.41 11.81 -30.84
CA SER A 437 -4.48 10.73 -31.10
C SER A 437 -3.94 10.15 -29.80
N PRO A 438 -3.83 8.81 -29.67
CA PRO A 438 -3.17 8.17 -28.53
C PRO A 438 -1.74 8.68 -28.31
N ARG A 439 -1.23 8.59 -27.07
CA ARG A 439 0.19 8.90 -26.78
C ARG A 439 1.11 7.81 -27.30
N LEU A 440 0.77 6.57 -26.98
CA LEU A 440 1.46 5.35 -27.41
C LEU A 440 0.44 4.41 -28.07
N THR A 441 0.95 3.44 -28.83
CA THR A 441 0.10 2.43 -29.49
C THR A 441 -0.66 1.60 -28.46
N ASP A 442 -1.87 1.14 -28.81
CA ASP A 442 -2.73 0.33 -27.92
C ASP A 442 -2.08 -0.98 -27.44
N ALA A 443 -1.11 -1.51 -28.19
CA ALA A 443 -0.32 -2.68 -27.79
C ALA A 443 0.58 -2.42 -26.58
N VAL A 444 1.02 -1.18 -26.38
CA VAL A 444 1.89 -0.74 -25.30
C VAL A 444 1.07 -0.09 -24.17
N LEU A 445 0.06 0.70 -24.55
CA LEU A 445 -0.74 1.47 -23.61
C LEU A 445 -2.23 1.30 -23.95
N ALA A 446 -2.86 0.32 -23.32
CA ALA A 446 -4.25 -0.02 -23.62
C ALA A 446 -5.20 1.15 -23.33
N GLN A 447 -6.11 1.41 -24.26
CA GLN A 447 -7.11 2.46 -24.13
C GLN A 447 -8.32 2.00 -23.31
N ILE A 448 -8.84 2.90 -22.48
CA ILE A 448 -10.10 2.74 -21.72
C ILE A 448 -10.99 3.97 -21.88
N ARG A 449 -12.27 3.86 -21.54
CA ARG A 449 -13.15 5.01 -21.30
C ARG A 449 -13.59 5.04 -19.85
N LEU A 450 -13.63 6.23 -19.25
CA LEU A 450 -14.08 6.41 -17.87
C LEU A 450 -15.57 6.11 -17.68
N THR A 451 -16.32 5.97 -18.79
CA THR A 451 -17.74 5.64 -18.82
C THR A 451 -18.01 4.16 -19.11
N ASP A 452 -16.98 3.33 -19.32
CA ASP A 452 -17.16 1.90 -19.58
C ASP A 452 -17.64 1.18 -18.31
N GLU A 453 -18.65 0.30 -18.44
CA GLU A 453 -19.21 -0.45 -17.29
C GLU A 453 -18.16 -1.25 -16.54
N GLU A 454 -17.25 -1.94 -17.24
CA GLU A 454 -16.17 -2.71 -16.61
C GLU A 454 -15.24 -1.82 -15.76
N PHE A 455 -14.97 -0.61 -16.22
CA PHE A 455 -14.16 0.36 -15.50
C PHE A 455 -14.87 0.86 -14.25
N LEU A 456 -16.14 1.25 -14.39
CA LEU A 456 -16.98 1.71 -13.29
C LEU A 456 -17.15 0.60 -12.25
N ASP A 457 -17.46 -0.62 -12.67
CA ASP A 457 -17.55 -1.79 -11.78
C ASP A 457 -16.23 -2.02 -11.03
N ALA A 458 -15.08 -1.84 -11.67
CA ALA A 458 -13.79 -2.01 -11.01
C ALA A 458 -13.50 -0.98 -9.89
N ILE A 459 -14.10 0.21 -9.97
CA ILE A 459 -14.00 1.28 -8.96
C ILE A 459 -15.07 1.12 -7.88
N PHE A 460 -16.32 0.93 -8.29
CA PHE A 460 -17.51 1.02 -7.44
C PHE A 460 -17.93 -0.31 -6.83
N SER A 461 -17.41 -1.45 -7.29
CA SER A 461 -17.67 -2.73 -6.63
C SER A 461 -17.17 -2.69 -5.19
N ARG A 462 -18.09 -2.86 -4.22
CA ARG A 462 -17.73 -3.01 -2.81
C ARG A 462 -16.77 -4.18 -2.65
N ARG A 463 -15.59 -3.90 -2.12
CA ARG A 463 -14.67 -4.94 -1.69
C ARG A 463 -15.24 -5.52 -0.41
N ARG A 464 -15.63 -6.79 -0.49
CA ARG A 464 -15.95 -7.58 0.69
C ARG A 464 -14.76 -7.54 1.65
N ARG A 465 -14.94 -6.93 2.83
CA ARG A 465 -13.90 -6.89 3.87
C ARG A 465 -13.94 -8.19 4.66
N LEU A 466 -12.75 -8.70 4.97
CA LEU A 466 -12.61 -9.78 5.92
C LEU A 466 -13.12 -9.30 7.28
N HIS A 467 -13.89 -10.13 7.98
CA HIS A 467 -14.39 -9.79 9.30
C HIS A 467 -13.23 -9.56 10.30
N PRO A 468 -13.24 -8.51 11.15
CA PRO A 468 -12.10 -8.15 12.01
C PRO A 468 -11.69 -9.25 13.00
N ASN A 469 -12.64 -10.07 13.45
CA ASN A 469 -12.36 -11.21 14.35
C ASN A 469 -11.79 -12.46 13.65
N VAL A 470 -11.38 -12.35 12.38
CA VAL A 470 -10.82 -13.45 11.60
C VAL A 470 -9.32 -13.25 11.44
N TRP A 471 -8.55 -14.14 12.05
CA TRP A 471 -7.11 -14.24 11.88
C TRP A 471 -6.78 -15.33 10.86
N HIS A 472 -5.79 -15.08 9.99
CA HIS A 472 -5.29 -16.10 9.09
C HIS A 472 -3.78 -16.04 8.84
N ALA A 473 -3.16 -17.19 8.58
CA ALA A 473 -1.75 -17.28 8.24
C ALA A 473 -1.47 -17.43 6.72
N THR A 474 -2.47 -17.21 5.84
CA THR A 474 -2.40 -17.47 4.38
C THR A 474 -1.10 -17.05 3.70
N GLY A 475 -0.57 -15.86 3.99
CA GLY A 475 0.65 -15.32 3.38
C GLY A 475 1.97 -15.82 3.98
N GLY A 476 1.94 -16.39 5.19
CA GLY A 476 3.13 -16.76 5.97
C GLY A 476 3.88 -17.97 5.40
N ASN A 477 5.21 -17.92 5.42
CA ASN A 477 6.05 -19.01 4.92
C ASN A 477 5.83 -20.31 5.71
N ALA A 478 5.66 -20.23 7.02
CA ALA A 478 5.33 -21.40 7.86
C ALA A 478 4.00 -22.04 7.42
N ALA A 479 2.97 -21.23 7.13
CA ALA A 479 1.69 -21.73 6.65
C ALA A 479 1.80 -22.41 5.28
N LYS A 480 2.61 -21.86 4.37
CA LYS A 480 2.91 -22.49 3.06
C LYS A 480 3.55 -23.87 3.21
N LEU A 481 4.49 -24.01 4.16
CA LEU A 481 5.13 -25.30 4.44
C LEU A 481 4.15 -26.29 5.08
N LEU A 482 3.37 -25.85 6.07
CA LEU A 482 2.40 -26.70 6.78
C LEU A 482 1.22 -27.13 5.90
N MET A 483 0.81 -26.31 4.92
CA MET A 483 -0.30 -26.64 4.01
C MET A 483 0.10 -27.62 2.89
N SER A 484 1.37 -27.71 2.54
CA SER A 484 1.83 -28.53 1.42
C SER A 484 1.49 -30.02 1.59
N PRO A 485 1.83 -30.68 2.71
CA PRO A 485 1.50 -32.10 2.91
C PRO A 485 0.01 -32.37 3.11
N THR A 486 -0.80 -31.37 3.50
CA THR A 486 -2.26 -31.56 3.62
C THR A 486 -2.98 -31.49 2.26
N ARG A 487 -2.27 -31.09 1.20
CA ARG A 487 -2.80 -30.96 -0.17
C ARG A 487 -2.22 -31.99 -1.15
N ASP A 488 -1.11 -32.63 -0.80
CA ASP A 488 -0.50 -33.64 -1.64
C ASP A 488 -1.37 -34.91 -1.67
N ALA A 489 -1.88 -35.26 -2.85
CA ALA A 489 -2.71 -36.45 -3.05
C ALA A 489 -1.96 -37.77 -2.75
N MET A 490 -0.63 -37.75 -2.71
CA MET A 490 0.19 -38.90 -2.33
C MET A 490 0.29 -39.07 -0.81
N VAL A 491 -0.08 -38.06 -0.03
CA VAL A 491 -0.07 -38.10 1.44
C VAL A 491 -1.45 -38.54 1.95
N ALA A 492 -1.50 -39.71 2.58
CA ALA A 492 -2.74 -40.30 3.10
C ALA A 492 -2.55 -40.98 4.45
N GLY A 493 -3.67 -41.31 5.12
CA GLY A 493 -3.68 -42.10 6.35
C GLY A 493 -2.95 -41.41 7.51
N PRO A 494 -2.10 -42.13 8.28
CA PRO A 494 -1.41 -41.57 9.44
C PRO A 494 -0.57 -40.33 9.14
N THR A 495 0.09 -40.28 7.97
CA THR A 495 0.91 -39.14 7.56
C THR A 495 0.07 -37.88 7.36
N LEU A 496 -1.09 -38.02 6.71
CA LEU A 496 -2.03 -36.91 6.52
C LEU A 496 -2.58 -36.41 7.87
N ARG A 497 -2.91 -37.33 8.78
CA ARG A 497 -3.34 -36.95 10.14
C ARG A 497 -2.26 -36.16 10.88
N LYS A 498 -0.99 -36.59 10.80
CA LYS A 498 0.15 -35.88 11.40
C LYS A 498 0.34 -34.48 10.82
N ALA A 499 0.13 -34.32 9.52
CA ALA A 499 0.18 -33.00 8.88
C ALA A 499 -0.90 -32.07 9.44
N HIS A 500 -2.14 -32.53 9.58
CA HIS A 500 -3.21 -31.75 10.22
C HIS A 500 -2.94 -31.46 11.70
N ALA A 501 -2.38 -32.41 12.46
CA ALA A 501 -1.97 -32.17 13.85
C ALA A 501 -0.88 -31.10 13.96
N SER A 502 0.09 -31.09 13.03
CA SER A 502 1.14 -30.05 12.99
C SER A 502 0.54 -28.66 12.71
N VAL A 503 -0.49 -28.58 11.87
CA VAL A 503 -1.26 -27.34 11.67
C VAL A 503 -1.97 -26.92 12.95
N GLY A 504 -2.57 -27.87 13.67
CA GLY A 504 -3.21 -27.61 14.95
C GLY A 504 -2.26 -27.01 15.98
N LEU A 505 -1.08 -27.61 16.12
CA LEU A 505 -0.03 -27.14 17.03
C LEU A 505 0.41 -25.70 16.70
N TYR A 506 0.61 -25.41 15.41
CA TYR A 506 0.95 -24.07 14.94
C TYR A 506 -0.15 -23.04 15.28
N LEU A 507 -1.42 -23.39 15.06
CA LEU A 507 -2.54 -22.49 15.37
C LEU A 507 -2.74 -22.29 16.88
N ALA A 508 -2.41 -23.29 17.70
CA ALA A 508 -2.41 -23.13 19.15
C ALA A 508 -1.38 -22.10 19.61
N TRP A 509 -0.14 -22.18 19.11
CA TRP A 509 0.94 -21.29 19.53
C TRP A 509 0.99 -19.93 18.84
N GLY A 510 0.43 -19.81 17.63
CA GLY A 510 0.46 -18.56 16.86
C GLY A 510 -0.82 -17.74 16.95
N PHE A 511 -1.97 -18.39 17.16
CA PHE A 511 -3.27 -17.71 17.19
C PHE A 511 -3.94 -17.78 18.58
N LEU A 512 -4.07 -18.98 19.17
CA LEU A 512 -4.78 -19.09 20.45
C LEU A 512 -4.03 -18.42 21.60
N SER A 513 -2.70 -18.53 21.64
CA SER A 513 -1.84 -17.87 22.63
C SER A 513 -1.97 -16.34 22.60
N GLU A 514 -1.97 -15.74 21.40
CA GLU A 514 -2.11 -14.30 21.20
C GLU A 514 -3.52 -13.83 21.57
N LEU A 515 -4.54 -14.61 21.19
CA LEU A 515 -5.94 -14.27 21.45
C LEU A 515 -6.32 -14.39 22.94
N LEU A 516 -5.92 -15.48 23.59
CA LEU A 516 -6.34 -15.81 24.95
C LEU A 516 -5.33 -15.34 26.01
N GLY A 517 -4.08 -15.12 25.61
CA GLY A 517 -2.96 -14.84 26.48
C GLY A 517 -2.42 -16.09 27.19
N VAL A 518 -1.33 -15.89 27.93
CA VAL A 518 -0.72 -16.89 28.80
C VAL A 518 -0.95 -16.55 30.28
N GLU A 519 -0.80 -17.56 31.12
CA GLU A 519 -0.76 -17.44 32.58
C GLU A 519 0.46 -18.16 33.16
N GLU A 520 0.96 -17.65 34.28
CA GLU A 520 2.03 -18.31 35.03
C GLU A 520 1.47 -19.44 35.90
N TYR A 521 2.25 -20.50 36.07
CA TYR A 521 1.94 -21.57 37.02
C TYR A 521 3.21 -22.10 37.71
N PRO A 522 3.11 -22.54 38.98
CA PRO A 522 4.23 -23.13 39.69
C PRO A 522 4.59 -24.50 39.10
N MET A 523 5.87 -24.70 38.78
CA MET A 523 6.42 -25.96 38.29
C MET A 523 7.69 -26.34 39.03
N GLN A 524 7.95 -27.65 39.13
CA GLN A 524 9.19 -28.16 39.70
C GLN A 524 10.32 -28.02 38.67
N HIS A 525 11.32 -27.21 38.97
CA HIS A 525 12.53 -27.10 38.16
C HIS A 525 13.33 -28.40 38.21
N VAL A 526 14.08 -28.72 37.16
CA VAL A 526 14.93 -29.92 37.08
C VAL A 526 15.99 -30.00 38.18
N GLN A 527 16.31 -28.87 38.83
CA GLN A 527 17.23 -28.80 39.98
C GLN A 527 16.54 -28.97 41.34
N GLY A 528 15.24 -29.29 41.38
CA GLY A 528 14.53 -29.63 42.61
C GLY A 528 13.92 -28.46 43.39
N HIS A 529 13.97 -27.24 42.87
CA HIS A 529 13.26 -26.07 43.44
C HIS A 529 12.04 -25.70 42.59
N GLN A 530 11.12 -24.91 43.14
CA GLN A 530 9.97 -24.39 42.41
C GLN A 530 10.36 -23.16 41.56
N VAL A 531 9.79 -23.06 40.36
CA VAL A 531 9.89 -21.90 39.46
C VAL A 531 8.53 -21.65 38.79
N MET A 532 8.36 -20.47 38.20
CA MET A 532 7.17 -20.16 37.40
C MET A 532 7.37 -20.59 35.95
N GLY A 533 6.49 -21.46 35.47
CA GLY A 533 6.32 -21.80 34.06
C GLY A 533 5.16 -21.03 33.45
N HIS A 534 4.98 -21.14 32.14
CA HIS A 534 3.87 -20.51 31.42
C HIS A 534 3.02 -21.56 30.71
N ARG A 535 1.72 -21.30 30.67
CA ARG A 535 0.76 -22.09 29.89
C ARG A 535 -0.34 -21.18 29.35
N LEU A 536 -1.24 -21.71 28.53
CA LEU A 536 -2.36 -20.92 28.03
C LEU A 536 -3.26 -20.47 29.20
N ARG A 537 -3.73 -19.23 29.14
CA ARG A 537 -4.62 -18.71 30.18
C ARG A 537 -5.90 -19.54 30.25
N HIS A 538 -6.26 -19.98 31.46
CA HIS A 538 -7.44 -20.80 31.71
C HIS A 538 -7.47 -22.13 30.93
N GLU A 539 -6.30 -22.75 30.73
CA GLU A 539 -6.18 -24.01 29.97
C GLU A 539 -7.09 -25.14 30.51
N ARG A 540 -7.17 -25.32 31.84
CA ARG A 540 -8.05 -26.32 32.49
C ARG A 540 -9.54 -26.01 32.33
N GLU A 541 -9.86 -24.75 32.05
CA GLU A 541 -11.22 -24.24 31.86
C GLU A 541 -11.49 -24.00 30.37
N THR A 542 -10.79 -24.73 29.50
CA THR A 542 -10.99 -24.75 28.05
C THR A 542 -11.46 -26.13 27.58
N THR A 543 -12.51 -26.15 26.75
CA THR A 543 -12.98 -27.35 26.06
C THR A 543 -12.65 -27.26 24.56
N ILE A 544 -11.91 -28.24 24.05
CA ILE A 544 -11.63 -28.43 22.62
C ILE A 544 -12.67 -29.40 22.06
N VAL A 545 -13.45 -28.93 21.09
CA VAL A 545 -14.49 -29.73 20.42
C VAL A 545 -14.02 -30.04 18.99
N ALA A 546 -13.68 -31.30 18.73
CA ALA A 546 -13.37 -31.81 17.41
C ALA A 546 -14.65 -32.05 16.61
N LEU A 547 -14.87 -31.25 15.56
CA LEU A 547 -15.99 -31.45 14.64
C LEU A 547 -15.68 -32.64 13.73
N MET A 548 -16.43 -33.71 13.95
CA MET A 548 -16.19 -34.98 13.29
C MET A 548 -16.66 -34.94 11.84
N ARG A 549 -15.93 -35.57 10.91
CA ARG A 549 -14.71 -36.40 11.12
C ARG A 549 -13.41 -35.66 10.81
N GLY A 550 -13.48 -34.59 10.02
CA GLY A 550 -12.30 -33.92 9.48
C GLY A 550 -11.51 -33.13 10.52
N GLY A 551 -12.18 -32.58 11.54
CA GLY A 551 -11.56 -31.73 12.56
C GLY A 551 -10.65 -32.47 13.54
N GLU A 552 -10.85 -33.77 13.76
CA GLU A 552 -10.15 -34.54 14.81
C GLU A 552 -8.62 -34.46 14.72
N PRO A 553 -7.95 -34.74 13.59
CA PRO A 553 -6.49 -34.66 13.54
C PRO A 553 -5.94 -33.27 13.85
N LEU A 554 -6.66 -32.21 13.46
CA LEU A 554 -6.26 -30.84 13.75
C LEU A 554 -6.48 -30.52 15.23
N ALA A 555 -7.61 -30.95 15.80
CA ALA A 555 -7.93 -30.80 17.23
C ALA A 555 -6.95 -31.54 18.14
N LEU A 556 -6.49 -32.73 17.74
CA LEU A 556 -5.46 -33.47 18.47
C LEU A 556 -4.15 -32.67 18.58
N GLY A 557 -3.78 -31.93 17.53
CA GLY A 557 -2.64 -31.01 17.58
C GLY A 557 -2.84 -29.85 18.56
N LEU A 558 -4.06 -29.35 18.71
CA LEU A 558 -4.39 -28.35 19.74
C LEU A 558 -4.29 -28.97 21.13
N ASN A 559 -4.83 -30.17 21.33
CA ASN A 559 -4.79 -30.84 22.62
C ASN A 559 -3.37 -31.22 23.05
N GLU A 560 -2.47 -31.48 22.10
CA GLU A 560 -1.03 -31.64 22.38
C GLU A 560 -0.42 -30.35 22.96
N ALA A 561 -0.83 -29.18 22.45
CA ALA A 561 -0.41 -27.88 22.99
C ALA A 561 -1.14 -27.47 24.29
N LEU A 562 -2.34 -28.00 24.52
CA LEU A 562 -3.18 -27.73 25.68
C LEU A 562 -3.54 -29.04 26.41
N PRO A 563 -2.57 -29.73 27.03
CA PRO A 563 -2.79 -31.04 27.64
C PRO A 563 -3.80 -31.05 28.79
N LEU A 564 -4.09 -29.90 29.40
CA LEU A 564 -5.05 -29.77 30.50
C LEU A 564 -6.47 -29.46 30.03
N ALA A 565 -6.67 -29.14 28.75
CA ALA A 565 -7.98 -28.83 28.19
C ALA A 565 -8.84 -30.10 28.05
N MET A 566 -10.15 -29.96 28.27
CA MET A 566 -11.12 -31.02 28.00
C MET A 566 -11.18 -31.28 26.49
N PHE A 567 -11.31 -32.54 26.08
CA PHE A 567 -11.40 -32.92 24.67
C PHE A 567 -12.71 -33.66 24.37
N VAL A 568 -13.49 -33.14 23.41
CA VAL A 568 -14.82 -33.64 23.05
C VAL A 568 -14.86 -33.94 21.55
N HIS A 569 -15.36 -35.12 21.18
CA HIS A 569 -15.69 -35.44 19.79
C HIS A 569 -17.16 -35.12 19.54
N ALA A 570 -17.48 -34.33 18.52
CA ALA A 570 -18.86 -33.97 18.20
C ALA A 570 -19.16 -34.19 16.71
N THR A 571 -20.14 -35.05 16.42
CA THR A 571 -20.64 -35.29 15.06
C THR A 571 -21.82 -34.39 14.72
N SER A 572 -22.60 -33.99 15.74
CA SER A 572 -23.67 -33.00 15.62
C SER A 572 -23.57 -31.96 16.74
N PRO A 573 -24.25 -30.80 16.61
CA PRO A 573 -24.29 -29.81 17.68
C PRO A 573 -24.77 -30.38 19.02
N ASP A 574 -25.73 -31.30 19.01
CA ASP A 574 -26.31 -31.88 20.23
C ASP A 574 -25.31 -32.69 21.07
N ASP A 575 -24.18 -33.11 20.49
CA ASP A 575 -23.08 -33.76 21.21
C ASP A 575 -22.37 -32.79 22.18
N ILE A 576 -22.57 -31.47 22.05
CA ILE A 576 -22.20 -30.50 23.08
C ILE A 576 -23.28 -30.55 24.17
N GLN A 577 -22.90 -31.16 25.29
CA GLN A 577 -23.71 -31.30 26.51
C GLN A 577 -23.34 -30.25 27.55
N ARG A 578 -24.18 -30.08 28.57
CA ARG A 578 -24.05 -29.02 29.57
C ARG A 578 -22.79 -29.18 30.43
N ASP A 579 -22.46 -30.41 30.80
CA ASP A 579 -21.25 -30.76 31.56
C ASP A 579 -19.95 -30.45 30.79
N HIS A 580 -19.99 -30.41 29.46
CA HIS A 580 -18.85 -30.00 28.63
C HIS A 580 -18.49 -28.50 28.73
N ILE A 581 -19.36 -27.66 29.32
CA ILE A 581 -19.22 -26.19 29.30
C ILE A 581 -19.56 -25.48 30.62
N GLU A 582 -20.26 -26.14 31.54
CA GLU A 582 -20.75 -25.52 32.79
C GLU A 582 -19.61 -24.93 33.63
N ASN A 583 -18.45 -25.59 33.67
CA ASN A 583 -17.27 -25.14 34.41
C ASN A 583 -16.15 -24.57 33.51
N GLN A 584 -16.47 -24.21 32.27
CA GLN A 584 -15.49 -23.83 31.25
C GLN A 584 -15.63 -22.34 30.88
N LYS A 585 -14.51 -21.66 30.67
CA LYS A 585 -14.48 -20.26 30.21
C LYS A 585 -14.39 -20.13 28.70
N THR A 586 -13.80 -21.11 28.03
CA THR A 586 -13.57 -21.08 26.57
C THR A 586 -13.98 -22.40 25.93
N VAL A 587 -14.65 -22.33 24.79
CA VAL A 587 -14.87 -23.46 23.87
C VAL A 587 -14.12 -23.19 22.58
N VAL A 588 -13.28 -24.14 22.16
CA VAL A 588 -12.58 -24.11 20.89
C VAL A 588 -13.23 -25.12 19.94
N LEU A 589 -13.97 -24.63 18.96
CA LEU A 589 -14.58 -25.44 17.90
C LEU A 589 -13.56 -25.68 16.80
N VAL A 590 -13.28 -26.93 16.46
CA VAL A 590 -12.18 -27.29 15.56
C VAL A 590 -12.67 -28.07 14.35
N ASP A 591 -12.42 -27.53 13.15
CA ASP A 591 -12.71 -28.20 11.89
C ASP A 591 -11.52 -28.14 10.92
N SER A 592 -11.35 -29.15 10.09
CA SER A 592 -10.34 -29.11 9.03
C SER A 592 -10.66 -28.08 7.95
N VAL A 593 -11.94 -27.95 7.56
CA VAL A 593 -12.36 -27.14 6.42
C VAL A 593 -13.72 -26.49 6.68
N VAL A 594 -13.76 -25.16 6.70
CA VAL A 594 -14.99 -24.38 6.76
C VAL A 594 -15.36 -23.91 5.35
N ASN A 595 -16.38 -24.52 4.76
CA ASN A 595 -16.92 -24.11 3.45
C ASN A 595 -17.92 -22.97 3.59
N SER A 596 -19.21 -23.25 3.73
CA SER A 596 -20.25 -22.22 3.89
C SER A 596 -20.42 -21.75 5.34
N GLY A 597 -19.71 -22.33 6.29
CA GLY A 597 -19.90 -22.02 7.72
C GLY A 597 -21.20 -22.52 8.34
N LYS A 598 -22.13 -23.13 7.59
CA LYS A 598 -23.45 -23.53 8.09
C LYS A 598 -23.37 -24.43 9.34
N THR A 599 -22.59 -25.51 9.27
CA THR A 599 -22.38 -26.40 10.41
C THR A 599 -21.81 -25.63 11.60
N LEU A 600 -20.82 -24.78 11.35
CA LEU A 600 -20.18 -23.99 12.40
C LEU A 600 -21.16 -23.04 13.11
N ILE A 601 -22.08 -22.40 12.37
CA ILE A 601 -23.14 -21.57 12.94
C ILE A 601 -24.01 -22.39 13.90
N GLU A 602 -24.45 -23.58 13.49
CA GLU A 602 -25.27 -24.47 14.35
C GLU A 602 -24.54 -24.85 15.65
N PHE A 603 -23.22 -25.09 15.58
CA PHE A 603 -22.39 -25.36 16.76
C PHE A 603 -22.20 -24.12 17.66
N ILE A 604 -22.02 -22.94 17.08
CA ILE A 604 -21.93 -21.65 17.80
C ILE A 604 -23.24 -21.39 18.54
N GLU A 605 -24.37 -21.49 17.85
CA GLU A 605 -25.71 -21.28 18.41
C GLU A 605 -25.99 -22.25 19.56
N ARG A 606 -25.71 -23.55 19.35
CA ARG A 606 -25.86 -24.57 20.39
C ARG A 606 -25.02 -24.27 21.64
N THR A 607 -23.75 -23.90 21.46
CA THR A 607 -22.85 -23.56 22.56
C THR A 607 -23.36 -22.34 23.32
N ARG A 608 -23.75 -21.28 22.59
CA ARG A 608 -24.26 -20.03 23.16
C ARG A 608 -25.60 -20.20 23.87
N ASN A 609 -26.46 -21.11 23.38
CA ASN A 609 -27.75 -21.43 23.99
C ASN A 609 -27.59 -22.13 25.34
N LEU A 610 -26.59 -22.99 25.47
CA LEU A 610 -26.32 -23.65 26.75
C LEU A 610 -25.61 -22.73 27.74
N ARG A 611 -24.73 -21.84 27.28
CA ARG A 611 -24.04 -20.85 28.12
C ARG A 611 -23.82 -19.51 27.40
N LYS A 612 -24.47 -18.46 27.89
CA LYS A 612 -24.50 -17.15 27.24
C LYS A 612 -23.18 -16.39 27.29
N ASP A 613 -22.39 -16.54 28.34
CA ASP A 613 -21.16 -15.79 28.63
C ASP A 613 -19.86 -16.48 28.19
N ILE A 614 -19.92 -17.71 27.68
CA ILE A 614 -18.72 -18.49 27.35
C ILE A 614 -17.97 -17.91 26.15
N ARG A 615 -16.63 -17.87 26.18
CA ARG A 615 -15.88 -17.45 25.01
C ARG A 615 -15.89 -18.57 23.96
N ILE A 616 -16.21 -18.24 22.70
CA ILE A 616 -16.19 -19.20 21.60
C ILE A 616 -15.08 -18.81 20.64
N VAL A 617 -14.20 -19.76 20.34
CA VAL A 617 -13.14 -19.61 19.36
C VAL A 617 -13.24 -20.75 18.34
N VAL A 618 -12.99 -20.45 17.08
CA VAL A 618 -12.99 -21.44 16.00
C VAL A 618 -11.57 -21.56 15.47
N VAL A 619 -11.11 -22.78 15.29
CA VAL A 619 -9.81 -23.06 14.68
C VAL A 619 -10.01 -23.95 13.46
N ALA A 620 -9.47 -23.52 12.33
CA ALA A 620 -9.61 -24.24 11.08
C ALA A 620 -8.32 -24.36 10.26
N GLY A 621 -8.17 -25.49 9.57
CA GLY A 621 -7.09 -25.67 8.60
C GLY A 621 -7.31 -24.79 7.36
N VAL A 622 -8.54 -24.77 6.84
CA VAL A 622 -8.91 -23.97 5.67
C VAL A 622 -10.27 -23.33 5.91
N VAL A 623 -10.40 -22.05 5.60
CA VAL A 623 -11.69 -21.35 5.58
C VAL A 623 -11.93 -20.78 4.19
N GLN A 624 -13.14 -20.97 3.65
CA GLN A 624 -13.48 -20.36 2.38
C GLN A 624 -13.62 -18.85 2.54
N THR A 625 -13.01 -18.10 1.63
CA THR A 625 -12.86 -16.65 1.74
C THR A 625 -14.20 -15.94 1.93
N ASP A 626 -15.22 -16.21 1.09
CA ASP A 626 -16.53 -15.56 1.21
C ASP A 626 -17.23 -15.85 2.54
N ALA A 627 -16.98 -17.01 3.15
CA ALA A 627 -17.67 -17.40 4.38
C ALA A 627 -17.38 -16.47 5.56
N VAL A 628 -16.24 -15.80 5.54
CA VAL A 628 -15.73 -14.91 6.58
C VAL A 628 -15.66 -13.45 6.14
N MET A 629 -16.22 -13.14 4.97
CA MET A 629 -16.42 -11.77 4.53
C MET A 629 -17.63 -11.16 5.20
N GLN A 630 -17.60 -9.85 5.44
CA GLN A 630 -18.76 -9.08 5.90
C GLN A 630 -19.99 -9.36 5.03
N GLU A 631 -21.18 -9.31 5.65
CA GLU A 631 -22.49 -9.67 5.06
C GLU A 631 -22.75 -11.17 4.84
N HIS A 632 -21.74 -12.03 4.98
CA HIS A 632 -21.97 -13.48 4.96
C HIS A 632 -22.61 -13.97 6.27
N ALA A 633 -23.45 -15.01 6.20
CA ALA A 633 -24.19 -15.53 7.36
C ALA A 633 -23.27 -15.92 8.54
N LEU A 634 -22.12 -16.56 8.25
CA LEU A 634 -21.13 -16.88 9.28
C LEU A 634 -20.49 -15.61 9.86
N ALA A 635 -20.19 -14.60 9.06
CA ALA A 635 -19.70 -13.31 9.58
C ALA A 635 -20.74 -12.62 10.49
N GLY A 636 -22.02 -12.70 10.14
CA GLY A 636 -23.11 -12.25 11.02
C GLY A 636 -23.12 -12.98 12.37
N ALA A 637 -22.93 -14.31 12.36
CA ALA A 637 -22.83 -15.11 13.60
C ALA A 637 -21.57 -14.78 14.42
N ILE A 638 -20.45 -14.47 13.75
CA ILE A 638 -19.21 -14.03 14.41
C ILE A 638 -19.45 -12.73 15.18
N GLU A 639 -20.05 -11.73 14.53
CA GLU A 639 -20.38 -10.44 15.14
C GLU A 639 -21.38 -10.60 16.28
N GLN A 640 -22.51 -11.28 16.01
CA GLN A 640 -23.60 -11.46 16.97
C GLN A 640 -23.16 -12.16 18.26
N HIS A 641 -22.23 -13.11 18.16
CA HIS A 641 -21.81 -13.94 19.29
C HIS A 641 -20.40 -13.67 19.79
N GLY A 642 -19.73 -12.64 19.27
CA GLY A 642 -18.36 -12.28 19.64
C GLY A 642 -17.37 -13.44 19.44
N VAL A 643 -17.49 -14.16 18.33
CA VAL A 643 -16.64 -15.33 18.03
C VAL A 643 -15.33 -14.85 17.40
N HIS A 644 -14.24 -15.58 17.61
CA HIS A 644 -13.00 -15.39 16.88
C HIS A 644 -12.68 -16.62 16.02
N ILE A 645 -12.16 -16.42 14.82
CA ILE A 645 -11.77 -17.51 13.91
C ILE A 645 -10.28 -17.41 13.60
N GLY A 646 -9.54 -18.50 13.82
CA GLY A 646 -8.16 -18.66 13.40
C GLY A 646 -8.04 -19.70 12.30
N ALA A 647 -7.54 -19.30 11.13
CA ALA A 647 -7.35 -20.18 9.99
C ALA A 647 -5.87 -20.31 9.61
N LEU A 648 -5.40 -21.52 9.24
CA LEU A 648 -4.08 -21.62 8.61
C LEU A 648 -4.08 -20.87 7.26
N ARG A 649 -5.15 -21.01 6.48
CA ARG A 649 -5.32 -20.27 5.22
C ARG A 649 -6.78 -19.97 4.88
N LEU A 650 -6.97 -18.90 4.13
CA LEU A 650 -8.16 -18.62 3.36
C LEU A 650 -8.06 -19.27 1.97
N SER A 651 -9.20 -19.62 1.38
CA SER A 651 -9.29 -20.28 0.08
C SER A 651 -10.47 -19.74 -0.72
N GLU A 652 -10.24 -19.32 -1.96
CA GLU A 652 -11.33 -18.94 -2.87
C GLU A 652 -12.15 -20.18 -3.31
N ASN A 653 -11.49 -21.34 -3.42
CA ASN A 653 -12.14 -22.59 -3.79
C ASN A 653 -12.97 -23.17 -2.63
N LYS A 654 -14.20 -23.60 -2.95
CA LYS A 654 -15.03 -24.44 -2.07
C LYS A 654 -14.57 -25.89 -2.16
N PHE A 655 -14.23 -26.50 -1.03
CA PHE A 655 -13.87 -27.91 -0.97
C PHE A 655 -15.15 -28.75 -0.96
N THR A 656 -15.44 -29.45 -2.06
CA THR A 656 -16.50 -30.47 -2.06
C THR A 656 -15.86 -31.82 -1.75
N GLY A 657 -16.15 -32.40 -0.59
CA GLY A 657 -15.71 -33.75 -0.27
C GLY A 657 -16.23 -34.74 -1.32
N PHE A 658 -15.58 -35.90 -1.47
CA PHE A 658 -15.98 -36.93 -2.43
C PHE A 658 -17.48 -37.32 -2.35
N LYS A 659 -18.14 -37.13 -1.19
CA LYS A 659 -19.59 -37.34 -1.03
C LYS A 659 -20.46 -36.33 -1.80
N ASP A 660 -20.10 -35.05 -1.83
CA ASP A 660 -20.87 -34.00 -2.51
C ASP A 660 -20.61 -33.94 -4.02
N ALA A 661 -19.39 -34.27 -4.45
CA ALA A 661 -19.08 -34.44 -5.86
C ALA A 661 -19.90 -35.58 -6.51
N PHE A 662 -20.20 -36.63 -5.74
CA PHE A 662 -21.12 -37.68 -6.14
C PHE A 662 -22.59 -37.23 -6.11
N ALA A 663 -23.02 -36.45 -5.10
CA ALA A 663 -24.40 -35.95 -5.01
C ALA A 663 -24.76 -35.00 -6.16
N LYS A 664 -23.86 -34.08 -6.55
CA LYS A 664 -24.07 -33.20 -7.72
C LYS A 664 -24.09 -33.97 -9.04
N ARG A 665 -23.25 -34.98 -9.22
CA ARG A 665 -23.27 -35.86 -10.41
C ARG A 665 -24.47 -36.82 -10.46
N LYS A 666 -25.13 -37.08 -9.32
CA LYS A 666 -26.30 -37.98 -9.24
C LYS A 666 -27.58 -37.37 -9.79
N ILE A 667 -27.65 -36.04 -9.90
CA ILE A 667 -28.84 -35.33 -10.38
C ILE A 667 -28.91 -35.33 -11.92
N GLU A 668 -27.81 -35.60 -12.62
CA GLU A 668 -27.74 -35.53 -14.09
C GLU A 668 -27.70 -36.88 -14.83
N LEU A 669 -27.65 -38.03 -14.13
CA LEU A 669 -27.50 -39.34 -14.79
C LEU A 669 -28.50 -40.39 -14.27
N SER A 670 -29.14 -41.09 -15.21
CA SER A 670 -30.08 -42.18 -14.93
C SER A 670 -29.43 -43.31 -14.09
N SER A 671 -30.24 -44.04 -13.31
CA SER A 671 -29.75 -45.03 -12.34
C SER A 671 -29.03 -46.24 -12.96
N LEU A 672 -29.23 -46.50 -14.26
CA LEU A 672 -28.62 -47.61 -14.98
C LEU A 672 -27.29 -47.20 -15.64
N ASP A 673 -27.23 -46.01 -16.25
CA ASP A 673 -26.03 -45.49 -16.91
C ASP A 673 -24.93 -45.17 -15.90
N SER A 674 -25.32 -44.64 -14.73
CA SER A 674 -24.42 -44.40 -13.60
C SER A 674 -23.71 -45.69 -13.14
N ARG A 675 -24.39 -46.85 -13.21
CA ARG A 675 -23.86 -48.14 -12.76
C ARG A 675 -22.98 -48.81 -13.81
N LYS A 676 -23.30 -48.65 -15.10
CA LYS A 676 -22.41 -49.04 -16.21
C LYS A 676 -21.10 -48.27 -16.13
N LEU A 677 -21.16 -46.96 -15.91
CA LEU A 677 -19.96 -46.10 -15.78
C LEU A 677 -19.07 -46.51 -14.59
N ILE A 678 -19.68 -46.86 -13.44
CA ILE A 678 -18.93 -47.35 -12.26
C ILE A 678 -18.28 -48.70 -12.54
N ALA A 679 -18.97 -49.60 -13.24
CA ALA A 679 -18.42 -50.89 -13.61
C ALA A 679 -17.28 -50.76 -14.63
N ASP A 680 -17.44 -49.91 -15.65
CA ASP A 680 -16.39 -49.57 -16.61
C ASP A 680 -15.15 -48.97 -15.92
N ALA A 681 -15.34 -48.02 -15.01
CA ALA A 681 -14.23 -47.43 -14.26
C ALA A 681 -13.50 -48.44 -13.35
N ARG A 682 -14.20 -49.44 -12.81
CA ARG A 682 -13.56 -50.54 -12.05
C ARG A 682 -12.83 -51.52 -12.95
N LEU A 683 -13.35 -51.80 -14.14
CA LEU A 683 -12.71 -52.66 -15.14
C LEU A 683 -11.47 -51.99 -15.75
N MET A 684 -11.48 -50.68 -15.98
CA MET A 684 -10.30 -49.93 -16.43
C MET A 684 -9.12 -49.99 -15.43
N LYS A 685 -9.39 -50.16 -14.13
CA LYS A 685 -8.35 -50.35 -13.11
C LYS A 685 -7.67 -51.72 -13.14
N LEU A 686 -8.18 -52.68 -13.94
CA LEU A 686 -7.54 -53.98 -14.15
C LEU A 686 -6.38 -53.93 -15.16
N ALA A 687 -6.17 -52.80 -15.86
CA ALA A 687 -5.00 -52.60 -16.71
C ALA A 687 -3.72 -52.47 -15.85
N PRO A 688 -2.64 -53.25 -16.10
CA PRO A 688 -1.41 -53.13 -15.31
C PRO A 688 -0.67 -51.83 -15.62
N LYS A 689 -0.03 -51.24 -14.58
CA LYS A 689 1.03 -50.24 -14.77
C LYS A 689 2.21 -50.91 -15.50
N THR A 690 2.79 -50.18 -16.46
CA THR A 690 3.98 -50.54 -17.24
C THR A 690 5.11 -51.05 -16.36
N ASP A 691 5.68 -52.21 -16.69
CA ASP A 691 7.02 -52.57 -16.23
C ASP A 691 8.07 -51.86 -17.10
N GLY A 692 9.25 -51.63 -16.53
CA GLY A 692 10.32 -50.78 -17.08
C GLY A 692 10.97 -51.25 -18.39
N LYS A 693 10.28 -52.04 -19.21
CA LYS A 693 10.69 -52.47 -20.56
C LYS A 693 9.61 -52.26 -21.64
N GLY A 694 8.51 -51.55 -21.35
CA GLY A 694 7.68 -50.91 -22.39
C GLY A 694 6.92 -51.83 -23.35
N ALA A 695 6.56 -53.06 -22.95
CA ALA A 695 5.66 -53.92 -23.73
C ALA A 695 4.33 -54.10 -23.00
N GLU A 696 3.25 -53.52 -23.53
CA GLU A 696 1.89 -53.72 -23.01
C GLU A 696 1.43 -55.17 -23.22
N LYS A 697 1.13 -55.89 -22.14
CA LYS A 697 0.29 -57.10 -22.17
C LYS A 697 -1.02 -56.82 -21.44
N CYS A 698 -1.94 -56.16 -22.13
CA CYS A 698 -3.32 -56.06 -21.67
C CYS A 698 -4.00 -57.43 -21.83
N PRO A 699 -4.70 -57.98 -20.82
CA PRO A 699 -5.54 -59.15 -21.04
C PRO A 699 -6.69 -58.78 -22.00
N PRO A 700 -7.02 -59.60 -23.03
CA PRO A 700 -8.22 -59.39 -23.82
C PRO A 700 -9.43 -59.75 -22.95
N LEU A 701 -9.99 -58.73 -22.30
CA LEU A 701 -11.22 -58.79 -21.52
C LEU A 701 -12.36 -58.33 -22.41
N SER A 702 -13.40 -59.15 -22.55
CA SER A 702 -14.68 -58.74 -23.11
C SER A 702 -15.74 -58.88 -22.04
N TYR A 703 -16.61 -57.88 -21.90
CA TYR A 703 -17.65 -57.89 -20.88
C TYR A 703 -18.97 -57.37 -21.44
N LEU A 704 -20.07 -57.85 -20.87
CA LEU A 704 -21.43 -57.51 -21.28
C LEU A 704 -22.27 -57.20 -20.04
N PHE A 705 -23.05 -56.12 -20.13
CA PHE A 705 -23.94 -55.65 -19.08
C PHE A 705 -25.37 -56.10 -19.36
N GLU A 706 -25.96 -56.86 -18.46
CA GLU A 706 -27.38 -57.24 -18.51
C GLU A 706 -28.13 -56.59 -17.34
N ALA A 707 -29.24 -55.92 -17.65
CA ALA A 707 -30.17 -55.45 -16.64
C ALA A 707 -30.94 -56.65 -16.08
N TRP A 708 -31.01 -56.79 -14.76
CA TRP A 708 -31.75 -57.88 -14.13
C TRP A 708 -32.91 -57.34 -13.30
N ASP A 709 -34.12 -57.53 -13.82
CA ASP A 709 -35.38 -57.24 -13.17
C ASP A 709 -35.97 -58.55 -12.62
N GLY A 710 -35.46 -58.99 -11.46
CA GLY A 710 -36.05 -60.10 -10.71
C GLY A 710 -37.15 -59.58 -9.77
N GLU A 711 -38.27 -60.31 -9.70
CA GLU A 711 -39.54 -59.91 -9.02
C GLU A 711 -39.44 -59.54 -7.53
N ASP A 712 -38.30 -59.72 -6.86
CA ASP A 712 -38.13 -59.48 -5.41
C ASP A 712 -37.12 -58.36 -5.04
N CYS A 713 -36.70 -57.51 -5.99
CA CYS A 713 -35.75 -56.43 -5.69
C CYS A 713 -36.34 -55.03 -5.95
N LYS A 714 -36.57 -54.24 -4.89
CA LYS A 714 -36.97 -52.82 -4.95
C LYS A 714 -35.97 -51.87 -5.65
N HIS A 715 -34.87 -52.40 -6.18
CA HIS A 715 -33.85 -51.65 -6.92
C HIS A 715 -33.35 -52.49 -8.11
N ALA A 716 -33.21 -51.87 -9.28
CA ALA A 716 -32.58 -52.51 -10.44
C ALA A 716 -31.18 -53.03 -10.05
N ASN A 717 -30.84 -54.27 -10.40
CA ASN A 717 -29.47 -54.79 -10.25
C ASN A 717 -28.84 -54.87 -11.65
N VAL A 718 -27.54 -54.57 -11.75
CA VAL A 718 -26.79 -54.79 -13.00
C VAL A 718 -25.96 -56.07 -12.83
N VAL A 719 -26.17 -57.02 -13.74
CA VAL A 719 -25.35 -58.23 -13.85
C VAL A 719 -24.25 -57.95 -14.86
N VAL A 720 -23.00 -58.13 -14.43
CA VAL A 720 -21.84 -58.01 -15.32
C VAL A 720 -21.35 -59.42 -15.63
N THR A 721 -21.33 -59.76 -16.91
CA THR A 721 -20.70 -60.99 -17.41
C THR A 721 -19.33 -60.61 -17.97
N VAL A 722 -18.26 -61.16 -17.40
CA VAL A 722 -16.89 -60.89 -17.85
C VAL A 722 -16.29 -62.18 -18.41
N GLU A 723 -15.80 -62.11 -19.64
CA GLU A 723 -15.07 -63.18 -20.31
C GLU A 723 -13.57 -62.82 -20.37
N VAL A 724 -12.74 -63.75 -19.92
CA VAL A 724 -11.29 -63.59 -19.85
C VAL A 724 -10.61 -64.62 -20.74
N THR A 725 -9.69 -64.16 -21.58
CA THR A 725 -8.81 -65.02 -22.37
C THR A 725 -7.35 -64.83 -21.94
N ALA A 726 -6.59 -65.93 -21.87
CA ALA A 726 -5.18 -65.86 -21.47
C ALA A 726 -4.33 -66.95 -22.14
N ASP A 727 -3.04 -66.65 -22.31
CA ASP A 727 -2.07 -67.52 -22.99
C ASP A 727 -1.78 -68.81 -22.20
N ASN A 728 -1.96 -68.79 -20.87
CA ASN A 728 -1.72 -69.92 -19.98
C ASN A 728 -2.66 -69.93 -18.76
N LYS A 729 -2.77 -71.09 -18.10
CA LYS A 729 -3.67 -71.29 -16.94
C LYS A 729 -3.31 -70.44 -15.71
N ARG A 730 -2.04 -70.07 -15.52
CA ARG A 730 -1.58 -69.27 -14.37
C ARG A 730 -2.07 -67.83 -14.50
N SER A 731 -1.88 -67.23 -15.67
CA SER A 731 -2.39 -65.89 -16.00
C SER A 731 -3.92 -65.85 -15.96
N LEU A 732 -4.60 -66.89 -16.44
CA LEU A 732 -6.07 -66.96 -16.36
C LEU A 732 -6.58 -66.95 -14.91
N LYS A 733 -5.90 -67.67 -14.00
CA LYS A 733 -6.23 -67.69 -12.57
C LYS A 733 -5.99 -66.33 -11.93
N GLU A 734 -4.83 -65.73 -12.22
CA GLU A 734 -4.47 -64.39 -11.72
C GLU A 734 -5.48 -63.32 -12.14
N TYR A 735 -5.88 -63.28 -13.41
CA TYR A 735 -6.92 -62.35 -13.87
C TYR A 735 -8.28 -62.64 -13.24
N SER A 736 -8.64 -63.92 -13.06
CA SER A 736 -9.89 -64.29 -12.38
C SER A 736 -9.90 -63.86 -10.91
N ASP A 737 -8.77 -63.92 -10.21
CA ASP A 737 -8.67 -63.53 -8.80
C ASP A 737 -8.71 -61.99 -8.66
N ARG A 738 -8.07 -61.26 -9.57
CA ARG A 738 -8.15 -59.78 -9.62
C ARG A 738 -9.56 -59.26 -9.91
N ILE A 739 -10.32 -59.94 -10.78
CA ILE A 739 -11.73 -59.59 -11.01
C ILE A 739 -12.55 -59.76 -9.72
N LEU A 740 -12.31 -60.81 -8.94
CA LEU A 740 -12.99 -60.99 -7.65
C LEU A 740 -12.61 -59.90 -6.65
N GLU A 741 -11.33 -59.53 -6.59
CA GLU A 741 -10.83 -58.48 -5.70
C GLU A 741 -11.42 -57.11 -6.05
N CYS A 742 -11.56 -56.77 -7.34
CA CYS A 742 -12.11 -55.49 -7.79
C CYS A 742 -13.61 -55.31 -7.52
N PHE A 743 -14.37 -56.41 -7.41
CA PHE A 743 -15.82 -56.37 -7.19
C PHE A 743 -16.24 -56.82 -5.78
N GLY A 744 -15.31 -57.35 -4.98
CA GLY A 744 -15.57 -57.90 -3.64
C GLY A 744 -16.15 -59.32 -3.70
N GLU A 745 -16.02 -60.08 -2.60
CA GLU A 745 -16.62 -61.42 -2.49
C GLU A 745 -18.16 -61.34 -2.57
N GLY A 746 -18.70 -61.48 -3.78
CA GLY A 746 -20.13 -61.72 -3.96
C GLY A 746 -20.52 -63.01 -3.26
N ARG A 747 -21.59 -62.98 -2.46
CA ARG A 747 -22.22 -64.18 -1.88
C ARG A 747 -22.36 -65.24 -2.98
N ARG A 748 -21.65 -66.36 -2.84
CA ARG A 748 -21.90 -67.57 -3.64
C ARG A 748 -23.31 -68.04 -3.33
N ASP A 749 -24.25 -67.80 -4.23
CA ASP A 749 -25.56 -68.41 -4.12
C ASP A 749 -25.40 -69.93 -4.33
N LYS A 750 -25.72 -70.72 -3.31
CA LYS A 750 -25.49 -72.19 -3.30
C LYS A 750 -26.41 -72.95 -4.27
N LYS A 751 -27.24 -72.28 -5.08
CA LYS A 751 -28.25 -72.90 -5.93
C LYS A 751 -27.84 -73.20 -7.38
N GLU A 752 -26.71 -72.69 -7.89
CA GLU A 752 -26.25 -73.00 -9.26
C GLU A 752 -25.17 -74.10 -9.34
N LYS A 753 -25.15 -75.04 -8.38
CA LYS A 753 -24.29 -76.24 -8.48
C LYS A 753 -24.75 -77.25 -9.54
N LYS A 754 -25.81 -76.98 -10.30
CA LYS A 754 -26.37 -77.88 -11.32
C LYS A 754 -26.83 -77.13 -12.56
N LYS A 755 -25.88 -76.57 -13.32
CA LYS A 755 -25.85 -76.55 -14.81
C LYS A 755 -24.66 -75.69 -15.24
N GLY A 756 -23.65 -76.31 -15.85
CA GLY A 756 -22.51 -75.61 -16.45
C GLY A 756 -21.16 -75.83 -15.76
N ALA A 757 -20.81 -77.08 -15.47
CA ALA A 757 -19.43 -77.44 -15.15
C ALA A 757 -18.50 -77.11 -16.33
N SER A 758 -17.29 -76.68 -15.99
CA SER A 758 -16.13 -76.41 -16.85
C SER A 758 -16.07 -77.18 -18.17
N LYS A 759 -15.97 -76.46 -19.29
CA LYS A 759 -15.31 -76.97 -20.50
C LYS A 759 -14.15 -76.05 -20.84
N PHE A 760 -12.96 -76.41 -20.38
CA PHE A 760 -11.72 -75.86 -20.92
C PHE A 760 -11.45 -76.53 -22.27
N LEU A 761 -11.57 -75.78 -23.36
CA LEU A 761 -11.14 -76.22 -24.69
C LEU A 761 -9.69 -75.78 -24.90
N SER A 762 -8.78 -76.75 -25.01
CA SER A 762 -7.40 -76.50 -25.44
C SER A 762 -7.35 -76.44 -26.96
N SER A 763 -7.08 -75.27 -27.53
CA SER A 763 -6.62 -75.14 -28.93
C SER A 763 -5.15 -74.73 -28.94
N ARG A 764 -4.42 -75.09 -30.01
CA ARG A 764 -2.97 -74.87 -30.18
C ARG A 764 -2.50 -73.39 -30.15
N ARG A 765 -3.37 -72.41 -29.82
CA ARG A 765 -3.02 -70.99 -29.63
C ARG A 765 -3.64 -70.32 -28.39
N GLY A 766 -4.11 -71.04 -27.38
CA GLY A 766 -4.48 -70.44 -26.08
C GLY A 766 -5.59 -71.18 -25.32
N VAL A 767 -5.68 -70.92 -24.01
CA VAL A 767 -6.73 -71.46 -23.13
C VAL A 767 -7.91 -70.49 -23.13
N ARG A 768 -9.05 -70.89 -23.72
CA ARG A 768 -10.25 -70.04 -23.79
C ARG A 768 -11.30 -70.39 -22.72
N SER A 769 -11.77 -69.34 -22.06
CA SER A 769 -13.00 -69.16 -21.26
C SER A 769 -13.02 -69.65 -19.79
N THR A 770 -13.19 -68.67 -18.89
CA THR A 770 -13.83 -68.81 -17.58
C THR A 770 -15.02 -67.85 -17.57
N PHE A 771 -16.24 -68.34 -17.39
CA PHE A 771 -17.44 -67.51 -17.29
C PHE A 771 -17.72 -67.17 -15.82
N ARG A 772 -17.89 -65.89 -15.49
CA ARG A 772 -18.35 -65.46 -14.16
C ARG A 772 -19.36 -64.32 -14.26
N ARG A 773 -20.44 -64.45 -13.49
CA ARG A 773 -21.44 -63.39 -13.22
C ARG A 773 -21.12 -62.72 -11.90
N VAL A 774 -21.13 -61.39 -11.88
CA VAL A 774 -20.89 -60.59 -10.67
C VAL A 774 -22.06 -59.62 -10.45
N PHE A 775 -22.55 -59.54 -9.20
CA PHE A 775 -23.68 -58.69 -8.81
C PHE A 775 -23.20 -57.44 -8.07
N LEU A 776 -23.58 -56.26 -8.56
CA LEU A 776 -23.36 -54.99 -7.88
C LEU A 776 -24.58 -54.64 -7.03
N ARG A 777 -24.50 -54.86 -5.71
CA ARG A 777 -25.55 -54.41 -4.76
C ARG A 777 -25.27 -52.99 -4.27
N ALA A 778 -26.33 -52.23 -4.04
CA ALA A 778 -26.25 -50.97 -3.30
C ALA A 778 -25.70 -51.24 -1.89
N ALA A 779 -24.53 -50.68 -1.57
CA ALA A 779 -24.05 -50.64 -0.19
C ALA A 779 -24.92 -49.65 0.58
N TRP A 780 -25.58 -50.13 1.64
CA TRP A 780 -26.20 -49.29 2.66
C TRP A 780 -25.13 -48.84 3.65
N THR A 781 -25.32 -47.64 4.21
CA THR A 781 -24.53 -46.85 5.19
C THR A 781 -23.37 -45.99 4.68
#